data_AF-A0A9E5EHT0-F1
#
_entry.id   AF-A0A9E5EHT0-F1
#
_cell.length_a   1.000
_cell.length_b   1.000
_cell.length_c   1.000
_cell.angle_alpha   90.00
_cell.angle_beta   90.00
_cell.angle_gamma   90.00
#
_symmetry.space_group_name_H-M   'P 1'
#
loop_
_entity.id
_entity.type
_entity.pdbx_description
1 polymer ?
#
loop_
_entity_poly.entity_id
_entity_poly.type
_entity_poly.pdbx_seq_one_letter_code
_entity_poly.pdbx_strand_id
1 'polypeptide(L)'
;MGRNTAHTLLICVAGLIGLGLIMLASVGPFSPDNRGQPLFFLQRQGLWLVAGIGVCVVLSRIDPKVLIQRGLWILIGATVLVLLCHVPGLGRTVKGSARWIPLGPFALQPGEFLKLATVIFAAGWVHQQKEKMRSPWYGLLLPMLILGLPILLLVKQPDLGSAMFVVVSASVVLFAGGAPILPLAIMGLLAVAGVIGLALTMPERMGRLVAFMDPEAHRQGGGYQVWQALVALGSGGTRGVGLGQSIQKMFYLPEAHTDFIFPILGVFGHHAAGRLYRVPRSGSYGDDTGDRSDCLGGDAGSSQFGRGYGTSSAQGGRSSFYQLWRIQSGVVSRSGGNAGGTPSSGPLPRGGAEPSPRRRAEVNAMGRLMIACGGTGGHLFPGLAVAEAIRRRGHEVKFFISAKEVDRRALSGAGESDHGIEIPAVGWRGFLQAGSFVLNLLASVKQAGEAMGDFRADALLGMGGFVSGASIGAARRKKIPYFLHESNAIPGRATKLLSRGAKKVFVGFHECARRLPGAQIVFTGTPVRQRLGGVSKEEALKKLGLHPKRHLVAVLGGSQGARGLNEAMIRGLGALKSEAASIQILHLAGEAHADKMRKAYQGSGFHAVVMGFCDEMEAVYAAADLVVGRSGAGTLAELAACGVPAILVPFPAAVDDHQMANAHAYADGGAAEVVAEKYLVGTELGQRIARLLGDASRRTNMSKAARNQSVTQAAEKIAEEIQHVL
;
A
#
# COMPACT_ATOMS: atom_id res chain seq x y z
N MET A 1 35.71 24.21 29.95
CA MET A 1 35.37 23.74 28.59
C MET A 1 36.38 24.36 27.64
N GLY A 2 37.07 23.57 26.81
CA GLY A 2 38.05 24.15 25.88
C GLY A 2 37.37 25.00 24.80
N ARG A 3 38.04 26.06 24.34
CA ARG A 3 37.55 26.95 23.24
C ARG A 3 37.09 26.14 22.02
N ASN A 4 37.85 25.11 21.66
CA ASN A 4 37.54 24.23 20.52
C ASN A 4 36.21 23.47 20.72
N THR A 5 35.94 22.98 21.93
CA THR A 5 34.68 22.26 22.24
C THR A 5 33.47 23.17 22.10
N ALA A 6 33.58 24.44 22.51
CA ALA A 6 32.51 25.42 22.36
C ALA A 6 32.24 25.75 20.89
N HIS A 7 33.28 25.92 20.08
CA HIS A 7 33.14 26.12 18.63
C HIS A 7 32.50 24.91 17.94
N THR A 8 32.93 23.68 18.27
CA THR A 8 32.29 22.46 17.74
C THR A 8 30.81 22.40 18.09
N LEU A 9 30.44 22.68 19.35
CA LEU A 9 29.04 22.67 19.78
C LEU A 9 28.20 23.72 19.01
N LEU A 10 28.73 24.94 18.85
CA LEU A 10 28.06 26.01 18.11
C LEU A 10 27.85 25.63 16.64
N ILE A 11 28.86 25.05 15.99
CA ILE A 11 28.76 24.59 14.59
C ILE A 11 27.69 23.49 14.47
N CYS A 12 27.68 22.52 15.40
CA CYS A 12 26.66 21.47 15.41
C CYS A 12 25.25 22.04 15.60
N VAL A 13 25.05 22.97 16.53
CA VAL A 13 23.76 23.62 16.76
C VAL A 13 23.32 24.42 15.54
N ALA A 14 24.21 25.21 14.94
CA ALA A 14 23.93 25.96 13.73
C ALA A 14 23.56 25.04 12.55
N GLY A 15 24.26 23.90 12.39
CA GLY A 15 23.95 22.89 11.39
C GLY A 15 22.57 22.26 11.59
N LEU A 16 22.20 21.92 12.83
CA LEU A 16 20.88 21.37 13.16
C LEU A 16 19.75 22.38 12.90
N ILE A 17 19.96 23.64 13.26
CA ILE A 17 19.01 24.74 12.98
C ILE A 17 18.86 24.93 11.47
N GLY A 18 19.97 25.01 10.73
CA GLY A 18 19.96 25.15 9.28
C GLY A 18 19.21 24.01 8.59
N LEU A 19 19.47 22.76 9.00
CA LEU A 19 18.76 21.60 8.51
C LEU A 19 17.24 21.70 8.78
N GLY A 20 16.85 22.09 10.00
CA GLY A 20 15.45 22.28 10.37
C GLY A 20 14.74 23.34 9.54
N LEU A 21 15.39 24.49 9.30
CA LEU A 21 14.85 25.57 8.47
C LEU A 21 14.68 25.14 7.01
N ILE A 22 15.67 24.45 6.44
CA ILE A 22 15.59 23.91 5.07
C ILE A 22 14.41 22.93 4.95
N MET A 23 14.18 22.09 5.98
CA MET A 23 13.06 21.16 6.00
C MET A 23 11.71 21.86 6.08
N LEU A 24 11.57 22.87 6.94
CA LEU A 24 10.34 23.65 7.04
C LEU A 24 10.03 24.41 5.74
N ALA A 25 11.06 24.97 5.08
CA ALA A 25 10.91 25.60 3.76
C ALA A 25 10.46 24.60 2.68
N SER A 26 10.96 23.36 2.74
CA SER A 26 10.63 22.29 1.79
C SER A 26 9.22 21.70 1.95
N VAL A 27 8.68 21.76 3.17
CA VAL A 27 7.35 21.18 3.54
C VAL A 27 6.25 22.24 3.53
N GLY A 28 6.57 23.49 3.88
CA GLY A 28 5.61 24.60 4.01
C GLY A 28 4.62 24.76 2.83
N PRO A 29 5.07 24.69 1.56
CA PRO A 29 4.19 24.80 0.40
C PRO A 29 3.12 23.69 0.31
N PHE A 30 3.36 22.52 0.91
CA PHE A 30 2.51 21.34 0.81
C PHE A 30 1.70 21.07 2.09
N SER A 31 1.85 21.90 3.12
CA SER A 31 1.13 21.74 4.39
C SER A 31 -0.27 22.36 4.31
N PRO A 32 -1.34 21.63 4.67
CA PRO A 32 -2.72 22.14 4.67
C PRO A 32 -2.92 23.36 5.59
N ASP A 33 -2.08 23.48 6.62
CA ASP A 33 -2.18 24.49 7.68
C ASP A 33 -1.40 25.78 7.37
N ASN A 34 -0.88 25.94 6.15
CA ASN A 34 -0.03 27.06 5.76
C ASN A 34 -0.77 28.40 5.55
N ARG A 35 -2.09 28.44 5.77
CA ARG A 35 -2.96 29.63 5.61
C ARG A 35 -2.81 30.33 4.24
N GLY A 36 -2.44 29.59 3.19
CA GLY A 36 -2.20 30.12 1.86
C GLY A 36 -0.84 30.78 1.65
N GLN A 37 0.07 30.73 2.64
CA GLN A 37 1.42 31.29 2.55
C GLN A 37 2.47 30.17 2.57
N PRO A 38 3.21 29.92 1.46
CA PRO A 38 4.17 28.82 1.37
C PRO A 38 5.28 28.84 2.43
N LEU A 39 5.65 30.03 2.93
CA LEU A 39 6.72 30.23 3.92
C LEU A 39 6.21 30.41 5.36
N PHE A 40 4.93 30.19 5.62
CA PHE A 40 4.30 30.42 6.94
C PHE A 40 5.07 29.78 8.11
N PHE A 41 5.42 28.49 7.97
CA PHE A 41 6.13 27.75 9.01
C PHE A 41 7.58 28.21 9.19
N LEU A 42 8.24 28.60 8.09
CA LEU A 42 9.61 29.11 8.12
C LEU A 42 9.68 30.46 8.85
N GLN A 43 8.76 31.38 8.53
CA GLN A 43 8.68 32.68 9.20
C GLN A 43 8.41 32.52 10.69
N ARG A 44 7.46 31.64 11.06
CA ARG A 44 7.16 31.35 12.48
C ARG A 44 8.37 30.78 13.21
N GLN A 45 9.11 29.85 12.60
CA GLN A 45 10.33 29.29 13.18
C GLN A 45 11.44 30.34 13.30
N GLY A 46 11.57 31.22 12.31
CA GLY A 46 12.52 32.35 12.36
C GLY A 46 12.27 33.27 13.55
N LEU A 47 11.01 33.61 13.83
CA LEU A 47 10.63 34.39 15.01
C LEU A 47 11.04 33.69 16.33
N TRP A 48 10.77 32.38 16.45
CA TRP A 48 11.18 31.60 17.62
C TRP A 48 12.70 31.49 17.76
N LEU A 49 13.44 31.40 16.65
CA LEU A 49 14.89 31.37 16.66
C LEU A 49 15.48 32.68 17.18
N VAL A 50 14.96 33.83 16.72
CA VAL A 50 15.38 35.15 17.20
C VAL A 50 15.08 35.29 18.70
N ALA A 51 13.88 34.92 19.14
CA ALA A 51 13.51 34.92 20.55
C ALA A 51 14.42 34.01 21.39
N GLY A 52 14.71 32.80 20.91
CA GLY A 52 15.58 31.83 21.56
C GLY A 52 17.03 32.30 21.68
N ILE A 53 17.58 32.95 20.65
CA ILE A 53 18.92 33.58 20.70
C ILE A 53 18.92 34.70 21.74
N GLY A 54 17.88 35.53 21.79
CA GLY A 54 17.73 36.57 22.82
C GLY A 54 17.77 36.00 24.24
N VAL A 55 16.98 34.96 24.50
CA VAL A 55 16.98 34.25 25.80
C VAL A 55 18.34 33.64 26.10
N CYS A 56 19.01 33.03 25.11
CA CYS A 56 20.34 32.46 25.27
C CYS A 56 21.38 33.50 25.68
N VAL A 57 21.38 34.68 25.03
CA VAL A 57 22.26 35.80 25.39
C VAL A 57 22.00 36.25 26.82
N VAL A 58 20.74 36.41 27.23
CA VAL A 58 20.40 36.79 28.61
C VAL A 58 20.87 35.75 29.61
N LEU A 59 20.56 34.46 29.38
CA LEU A 59 20.98 33.37 30.27
C LEU A 59 22.50 33.22 30.34
N SER A 60 23.23 33.49 29.25
CA SER A 60 24.70 33.45 29.22
C SER A 60 25.35 34.51 30.12
N ARG A 61 24.61 35.56 30.50
CA ARG A 61 25.06 36.62 31.41
C ARG A 61 24.76 36.31 32.87
N ILE A 62 24.00 35.26 33.17
CA ILE A 62 23.65 34.86 34.52
C ILE A 62 24.70 33.86 35.02
N ASP A 63 25.27 34.12 36.21
CA ASP A 63 26.19 33.18 36.84
C ASP A 63 25.47 31.83 37.07
N PRO A 64 26.01 30.70 36.55
CA PRO A 64 25.45 29.37 36.77
C PRO A 64 25.19 29.03 38.25
N LYS A 65 25.97 29.59 39.18
CA LYS A 65 25.77 29.40 40.63
C LYS A 65 24.42 29.92 41.08
N VAL A 66 23.95 31.04 40.53
CA VAL A 66 22.64 31.62 40.88
C VAL A 66 21.51 30.70 40.42
N LEU A 67 21.64 30.09 39.23
CA LEU A 67 20.65 29.14 38.72
C LEU A 67 20.58 27.88 39.60
N ILE A 68 21.72 27.34 40.00
CA ILE A 68 21.84 26.15 40.86
C ILE A 68 21.26 26.43 42.26
N GLN A 69 21.53 27.59 42.84
CA GLN A 69 21.00 27.99 44.15
C GLN A 69 19.49 28.22 44.12
N ARG A 70 18.97 28.82 43.03
CA ARG A 70 17.54 29.11 42.87
C ARG A 70 16.75 27.98 42.20
N GLY A 71 17.34 26.81 42.00
CA GLY A 71 16.73 25.71 41.23
C GLY A 71 15.34 25.29 41.72
N LEU A 72 15.11 25.27 43.05
CA LEU A 72 13.79 24.96 43.62
C LEU A 72 12.74 26.03 43.27
N TRP A 73 13.10 27.31 43.34
CA TRP A 73 12.19 28.41 42.99
C TRP A 73 11.87 28.42 41.49
N ILE A 74 12.84 28.10 40.65
CA ILE A 74 12.65 27.94 39.20
C ILE A 74 11.68 26.78 38.92
N LEU A 75 11.82 25.65 39.62
CA LEU A 75 10.90 24.51 39.52
C LEU A 75 9.47 24.87 39.97
N ILE A 76 9.33 25.61 41.08
CA ILE A 76 8.03 26.07 41.57
C ILE A 76 7.38 26.98 40.52
N GLY A 77 8.12 27.96 39.98
CA GLY A 77 7.61 28.85 38.93
C GLY A 77 7.15 28.09 37.69
N ALA A 78 7.94 27.11 37.22
CA ALA A 78 7.55 26.26 36.09
C ALA A 78 6.31 25.39 36.40
N THR A 79 6.19 24.88 37.62
CA THR A 79 5.04 24.10 38.07
C THR A 79 3.77 24.96 38.12
N VAL A 80 3.88 26.22 38.56
CA VAL A 80 2.77 27.19 38.51
C VAL A 80 2.35 27.48 37.06
N LEU A 81 3.30 27.64 36.12
CA LEU A 81 2.95 27.80 34.70
C LEU A 81 2.19 26.59 34.13
N VAL A 82 2.55 25.37 34.53
CA VAL A 82 1.81 24.15 34.16
C VAL A 82 0.42 24.15 34.80
N LEU A 83 0.29 24.59 36.05
CA LEU A 83 -1.00 24.71 36.73
C LEU A 83 -1.92 25.73 36.02
N LEU A 84 -1.37 26.86 35.57
CA LEU A 84 -2.13 27.90 34.86
C LEU A 84 -2.78 27.40 33.55
N CYS A 85 -2.26 26.34 32.92
CA CYS A 85 -2.92 25.70 31.77
C CYS A 85 -4.29 25.09 32.11
N HIS A 86 -4.55 24.78 33.38
CA HIS A 86 -5.81 24.22 33.83
C HIS A 86 -6.85 25.29 34.19
N VAL A 87 -6.47 26.57 34.20
CA VAL A 87 -7.40 27.68 34.46
C VAL A 87 -8.25 27.91 33.20
N PRO A 88 -9.58 27.80 33.28
CA PRO A 88 -10.46 28.07 32.15
C PRO A 88 -10.24 29.49 31.61
N GLY A 89 -10.06 29.63 30.29
CA GLY A 89 -9.81 30.91 29.64
C GLY A 89 -8.34 31.25 29.37
N LEU A 90 -7.38 30.64 30.09
CA LEU A 90 -5.94 30.82 29.85
C LEU A 90 -5.32 29.68 29.03
N GLY A 91 -5.80 28.45 29.17
CA GLY A 91 -5.32 27.30 28.39
C GLY A 91 -6.11 27.09 27.10
N ARG A 92 -5.42 26.80 25.98
CA ARG A 92 -6.05 26.37 24.73
C ARG A 92 -6.08 24.84 24.67
N THR A 93 -7.27 24.27 24.46
CA THR A 93 -7.43 22.84 24.18
C THR A 93 -7.16 22.56 22.71
N VAL A 94 -6.16 21.72 22.43
CA VAL A 94 -5.85 21.23 21.09
C VAL A 94 -5.90 19.72 21.12
N LYS A 95 -6.73 19.10 20.26
CA LYS A 95 -6.95 17.63 20.20
C LYS A 95 -7.26 17.01 21.58
N GLY A 96 -8.10 17.68 22.39
CA GLY A 96 -8.52 17.20 23.71
C GLY A 96 -7.51 17.42 24.85
N SER A 97 -6.42 18.17 24.63
CA SER A 97 -5.41 18.44 25.66
C SER A 97 -5.12 19.94 25.82
N ALA A 98 -5.23 20.45 27.06
CA ALA A 98 -4.90 21.83 27.43
C ALA A 98 -3.41 21.93 27.82
N ARG A 99 -2.54 22.17 26.83
CA ARG A 99 -1.07 22.24 27.02
C ARG A 99 -0.44 23.57 26.67
N TRP A 100 -1.19 24.44 26.01
CA TRP A 100 -0.67 25.64 25.38
C TRP A 100 -1.32 26.87 25.98
N ILE A 101 -0.49 27.86 26.34
CA ILE A 101 -0.92 29.19 26.76
C ILE A 101 -0.70 30.13 25.57
N PRO A 102 -1.76 30.72 24.98
CA PRO A 102 -1.62 31.66 23.88
C PRO A 102 -1.08 33.01 24.41
N LEU A 103 0.03 33.46 23.86
CA LEU A 103 0.67 34.76 24.12
C LEU A 103 0.75 35.54 22.80
N GLY A 104 -0.41 35.98 22.30
CA GLY A 104 -0.52 36.72 21.03
C GLY A 104 -0.04 35.91 19.82
N PRO A 105 1.04 36.31 19.12
CA PRO A 105 1.58 35.55 17.98
C PRO A 105 2.29 34.26 18.39
N PHE A 106 2.56 34.07 19.69
CA PHE A 106 3.25 32.90 20.24
C PHE A 106 2.29 32.02 21.03
N ALA A 107 2.60 30.73 21.11
CA ALA A 107 1.98 29.82 22.05
C ALA A 107 3.09 29.21 22.90
N LEU A 108 2.99 29.37 24.21
CA LEU A 108 3.96 28.85 25.16
C LEU A 108 3.50 27.48 25.66
N GLN A 109 4.40 26.50 25.67
CA GLN A 109 4.15 25.17 26.24
C GLN A 109 4.87 25.07 27.60
N PRO A 110 4.17 25.18 28.74
CA PRO A 110 4.82 25.17 30.05
C PRO A 110 5.60 23.91 30.37
N GLY A 111 5.22 22.77 29.79
CA GLY A 111 5.97 21.51 29.92
C GLY A 111 7.42 21.60 29.45
N GLU A 112 7.72 22.42 28.44
CA GLU A 112 9.09 22.65 27.96
C GLU A 112 9.95 23.36 29.01
N PHE A 113 9.39 24.37 29.68
CA PHE A 113 10.06 25.10 30.77
C PHE A 113 10.26 24.20 31.98
N LEU A 114 9.29 23.35 32.29
CA LEU A 114 9.37 22.40 33.39
C LEU A 114 10.53 21.41 33.20
N LYS A 115 10.76 20.90 31.99
CA LYS A 115 11.91 20.03 31.69
C LYS A 115 13.25 20.69 32.01
N LEU A 116 13.43 21.95 31.61
CA LEU A 116 14.64 22.71 31.92
C LEU A 116 14.77 22.96 33.43
N ALA A 117 13.68 23.38 34.08
CA ALA A 117 13.63 23.63 35.51
C ALA A 117 13.96 22.38 36.33
N THR A 118 13.52 21.20 35.91
CA THR A 118 13.86 19.92 36.52
C THR A 118 15.37 19.65 36.50
N VAL A 119 16.04 19.89 35.36
CA VAL A 119 17.49 19.67 35.26
C VAL A 119 18.25 20.64 36.17
N ILE A 120 17.85 21.91 36.18
CA ILE A 120 18.46 22.94 37.05
C ILE A 120 18.23 22.60 38.53
N PHE A 121 17.01 22.20 38.90
CA PHE A 121 16.68 21.74 40.25
C PHE A 121 17.50 20.52 40.66
N ALA A 122 17.57 19.49 39.82
CA ALA A 122 18.31 18.27 40.13
C ALA A 122 19.82 18.55 40.29
N ALA A 123 20.40 19.39 39.41
CA ALA A 123 21.78 19.82 39.55
C ALA A 123 22.01 20.65 40.83
N GLY A 124 21.06 21.55 41.15
CA GLY A 124 20.99 22.29 42.41
C GLY A 124 20.97 21.38 43.63
N TRP A 125 20.13 20.35 43.59
CA TRP A 125 19.98 19.37 44.66
C TRP A 125 21.26 18.57 44.89
N VAL A 126 21.88 18.07 43.83
CA VAL A 126 23.18 17.36 43.90
C VAL A 126 24.26 18.26 44.50
N HIS A 127 24.28 19.55 44.10
CA HIS A 127 25.24 20.50 44.63
C HIS A 127 25.03 20.76 46.14
N GLN A 128 23.78 20.96 46.57
CA GLN A 128 23.42 21.28 47.96
C GLN A 128 23.52 20.06 48.89
N GLN A 129 23.26 18.85 48.40
CA GLN A 129 23.20 17.62 49.19
C GLN A 129 24.39 16.68 48.95
N LYS A 130 25.51 17.19 48.41
CA LYS A 130 26.67 16.41 47.96
C LYS A 130 27.13 15.32 48.93
N GLU A 131 27.15 15.62 50.23
CA GLU A 131 27.58 14.67 51.27
C GLU A 131 26.54 13.58 51.57
N LYS A 132 25.26 13.88 51.36
CA LYS A 132 24.12 13.00 51.67
C LYS A 132 23.63 12.20 50.45
N MET A 133 24.21 12.42 49.26
CA MET A 133 23.78 11.78 48.01
C MET A 133 23.79 10.25 48.04
N ARG A 134 24.67 9.64 48.86
CA ARG A 134 24.73 8.18 49.02
C ARG A 134 23.53 7.59 49.78
N SER A 135 22.82 8.41 50.56
CA SER A 135 21.60 7.99 51.24
C SER A 135 20.45 7.86 50.24
N PRO A 136 19.71 6.74 50.19
CA PRO A 136 18.53 6.60 49.34
C PRO A 136 17.48 7.70 49.55
N TRP A 137 17.40 8.24 50.77
CA TRP A 137 16.43 9.28 51.12
C TRP A 137 16.74 10.61 50.43
N TYR A 138 17.97 11.12 50.59
CA TYR A 138 18.39 12.40 50.02
C TYR A 138 18.87 12.29 48.57
N GLY A 139 19.45 11.15 48.20
CA GLY A 139 19.94 10.91 46.85
C GLY A 139 18.83 10.62 45.83
N LEU A 140 17.65 10.18 46.27
CA LEU A 140 16.56 9.82 45.35
C LEU A 140 15.16 10.16 45.83
N LEU A 141 14.74 9.65 47.00
CA LEU A 141 13.32 9.69 47.39
C LEU A 141 12.79 11.12 47.58
N LEU A 142 13.51 11.96 48.33
CA LEU A 142 13.11 13.33 48.62
C LEU A 142 13.06 14.24 47.36
N PRO A 143 14.08 14.29 46.48
CA PRO A 143 13.98 15.08 45.26
C PRO A 143 12.90 14.55 44.30
N MET A 144 12.66 13.24 44.25
CA MET A 144 11.58 12.66 43.44
C MET A 144 10.20 12.96 44.02
N LEU A 145 10.05 13.02 45.34
CA LEU A 145 8.82 13.46 45.99
C LEU A 145 8.48 14.91 45.63
N ILE A 146 9.48 15.80 45.63
CA ILE A 146 9.32 17.20 45.18
C ILE A 146 8.88 17.27 43.71
N LEU A 147 9.44 16.40 42.86
CA LEU A 147 9.04 16.29 41.45
C LEU A 147 7.69 15.60 41.24
N GLY A 148 7.13 14.95 42.27
CA GLY A 148 5.86 14.23 42.18
C GLY A 148 4.69 15.13 41.77
N LEU A 149 4.61 16.35 42.30
CA LEU A 149 3.58 17.31 41.94
C LEU A 149 3.63 17.72 40.46
N PRO A 150 4.75 18.21 39.90
CA PRO A 150 4.82 18.53 38.47
C PRO A 150 4.59 17.30 37.57
N ILE A 151 5.07 16.11 37.95
CA ILE A 151 4.80 14.87 37.20
C ILE A 151 3.30 14.57 37.16
N LEU A 152 2.60 14.67 38.30
CA LEU A 152 1.16 14.44 38.39
C LEU A 152 0.37 15.41 37.52
N LEU A 153 0.77 16.69 37.50
CA LEU A 153 0.14 17.70 36.64
C LEU A 153 0.34 17.39 35.14
N LEU A 154 1.52 16.93 34.73
CA LEU A 154 1.78 16.52 33.34
C LEU A 154 0.95 15.30 32.93
N VAL A 155 0.82 14.31 33.82
CA VAL A 155 -0.03 13.13 33.59
C VAL A 155 -1.51 13.52 33.45
N LYS A 156 -1.98 14.49 34.26
CA LYS A 156 -3.33 15.07 34.14
C LYS A 156 -3.53 15.87 32.84
N GLN A 157 -2.47 16.40 32.22
CA GLN A 157 -2.47 17.06 30.91
C GLN A 157 -2.35 16.10 29.71
N PRO A 158 -2.78 14.85 29.88
CA PRO A 158 -2.31 13.69 29.12
C PRO A 158 -0.87 13.73 28.53
N ASP A 159 0.11 14.46 29.09
CA ASP A 159 1.46 14.65 28.52
C ASP A 159 2.48 13.68 29.13
N LEU A 160 2.38 12.41 28.75
CA LEU A 160 3.27 11.36 29.25
C LEU A 160 4.73 11.54 28.82
N GLY A 161 4.97 12.12 27.64
CA GLY A 161 6.33 12.31 27.11
C GLY A 161 7.13 13.27 27.99
N SER A 162 6.53 14.41 28.34
CA SER A 162 7.15 15.36 29.26
C SER A 162 7.31 14.77 30.66
N ALA A 163 6.32 14.02 31.16
CA ALA A 163 6.40 13.38 32.47
C ALA A 163 7.56 12.36 32.55
N MET A 164 7.70 11.52 31.51
CA MET A 164 8.83 10.59 31.40
C MET A 164 10.17 11.31 31.32
N PHE A 165 10.27 12.40 30.55
CA PHE A 165 11.50 13.17 30.46
C PHE A 165 11.92 13.73 31.83
N VAL A 166 10.99 14.28 32.60
CA VAL A 166 11.25 14.81 33.94
C VAL A 166 11.83 13.71 34.85
N VAL A 167 11.19 12.53 34.87
CA VAL A 167 11.67 11.39 35.67
C VAL A 167 13.06 10.93 35.23
N VAL A 168 13.27 10.72 33.93
CA VAL A 168 14.53 10.17 33.39
C VAL A 168 15.68 11.17 33.55
N SER A 169 15.48 12.44 33.19
CA SER A 169 16.53 13.46 33.31
C SER A 169 16.92 13.71 34.76
N ALA A 170 15.95 13.81 35.68
CA ALA A 170 16.25 13.92 37.11
C ALA A 170 16.99 12.68 37.64
N SER A 171 16.56 11.48 37.26
CA SER A 171 17.23 10.23 37.62
C SER A 171 18.69 10.19 37.16
N VAL A 172 18.97 10.58 35.92
CA VAL A 172 20.32 10.61 35.35
C VAL A 172 21.19 11.63 36.09
N VAL A 173 20.69 12.83 36.37
CA VAL A 173 21.44 13.87 37.08
C VAL A 173 21.72 13.44 38.53
N LEU A 174 20.73 12.87 39.23
CA LEU A 174 20.90 12.38 40.60
C LEU A 174 21.89 11.20 40.66
N PHE A 175 21.81 10.28 39.71
CA PHE A 175 22.76 9.17 39.57
C PHE A 175 24.19 9.68 39.33
N ALA A 176 24.36 10.62 38.39
CA ALA A 176 25.66 11.26 38.14
C ALA A 176 26.18 12.01 39.38
N GLY A 177 25.28 12.49 40.24
CA GLY A 177 25.57 13.08 41.54
C GLY A 177 25.92 12.09 42.66
N GLY A 178 25.89 10.77 42.40
CA GLY A 178 26.25 9.73 43.37
C GLY A 178 25.06 9.04 44.06
N ALA A 179 23.84 9.15 43.53
CA ALA A 179 22.69 8.43 44.06
C ALA A 179 22.84 6.90 43.91
N PRO A 180 22.33 6.10 44.87
CA PRO A 180 22.45 4.64 44.83
C PRO A 180 21.64 4.03 43.67
N ILE A 181 22.25 3.08 42.95
CA ILE A 181 21.67 2.48 41.74
C ILE A 181 20.44 1.59 42.01
N LEU A 182 20.38 0.91 43.16
CA LEU A 182 19.33 -0.05 43.45
C LEU A 182 17.95 0.63 43.67
N PRO A 183 17.81 1.68 44.50
CA PRO A 183 16.57 2.47 44.57
C PRO A 183 16.16 3.08 43.23
N LEU A 184 17.14 3.53 42.43
CA LEU A 184 16.90 4.08 41.11
C LEU A 184 16.29 3.03 40.16
N ALA A 185 16.82 1.81 40.19
CA ALA A 185 16.33 0.68 39.39
C ALA A 185 14.91 0.25 39.83
N ILE A 186 14.64 0.19 41.14
CA ILE A 186 13.31 -0.13 41.67
C ILE A 186 12.29 0.92 41.24
N MET A 187 12.63 2.21 41.38
CA MET A 187 11.74 3.30 40.96
C MET A 187 11.54 3.32 39.43
N GLY A 188 12.58 2.99 38.66
CA GLY A 188 12.47 2.81 37.21
C GLY A 188 11.51 1.68 36.83
N LEU A 189 11.59 0.53 37.50
CA LEU A 189 10.67 -0.60 37.29
C LEU A 189 9.23 -0.22 37.66
N LEU A 190 9.01 0.46 38.79
CA LEU A 190 7.69 0.95 39.20
C LEU A 190 7.12 1.98 38.22
N ALA A 191 7.95 2.88 37.70
CA ALA A 191 7.54 3.85 36.68
C ALA A 191 7.12 3.15 35.37
N VAL A 192 7.89 2.15 34.91
CA VAL A 192 7.54 1.34 33.73
C VAL A 192 6.22 0.58 33.95
N ALA A 193 6.07 -0.08 35.11
CA ALA A 193 4.84 -0.78 35.46
C ALA A 193 3.63 0.17 35.53
N GLY A 194 3.80 1.37 36.10
CA GLY A 194 2.77 2.40 36.16
C GLY A 194 2.38 2.93 34.77
N VAL A 195 3.34 3.14 33.88
CA VAL A 195 3.08 3.53 32.49
C VAL A 195 2.35 2.43 31.72
N ILE A 196 2.75 1.16 31.89
CA ILE A 196 2.06 0.01 31.28
C ILE A 196 0.63 -0.09 31.82
N GLY A 197 0.42 0.00 33.13
CA GLY A 197 -0.90 -0.01 33.76
C GLY A 197 -1.80 1.13 33.27
N LEU A 198 -1.27 2.35 33.16
CA LEU A 198 -2.00 3.50 32.63
C LEU A 198 -2.29 3.38 31.12
N ALA A 199 -1.38 2.74 30.36
CA ALA A 199 -1.60 2.48 28.94
C ALA A 199 -2.70 1.42 28.72
N LEU A 200 -2.78 0.41 29.59
CA LEU A 200 -3.80 -0.63 29.56
C LEU A 200 -5.20 -0.10 29.91
N THR A 201 -5.30 0.92 30.77
CA THR A 201 -6.58 1.52 31.17
C THR A 201 -7.10 2.60 30.20
N MET A 202 -6.33 2.98 29.18
CA MET A 202 -6.71 4.01 28.20
C MET A 202 -6.87 3.42 26.79
N PRO A 203 -8.10 3.08 26.36
CA PRO A 203 -8.38 2.45 25.06
C PRO A 203 -7.81 3.21 23.86
N GLU A 204 -7.83 4.55 23.89
CA GLU A 204 -7.29 5.40 22.82
C GLU A 204 -5.77 5.31 22.68
N ARG A 205 -5.04 5.04 23.77
CA ARG A 205 -3.57 4.94 23.77
C ARG A 205 -3.11 3.56 23.34
N MET A 206 -3.82 2.52 23.76
CA MET A 206 -3.58 1.17 23.26
C MET A 206 -3.76 1.11 21.75
N GLY A 207 -4.76 1.81 21.20
CA GLY A 207 -4.95 1.94 19.75
C GLY A 207 -3.75 2.56 19.03
N ARG A 208 -3.06 3.55 19.63
CA ARG A 208 -1.82 4.12 19.07
C ARG A 208 -0.62 3.20 19.20
N LEU A 209 -0.49 2.49 20.33
CA LEU A 209 0.59 1.54 20.57
C LEU A 209 0.49 0.34 19.61
N VAL A 210 -0.71 -0.23 19.48
CA VAL A 210 -1.01 -1.32 18.54
C VAL A 210 -0.79 -0.86 17.10
N ALA A 211 -1.22 0.37 16.76
CA ALA A 211 -0.95 0.94 15.44
C ALA A 211 0.53 1.28 15.19
N PHE A 212 1.33 1.50 16.24
CA PHE A 212 2.78 1.67 16.13
C PHE A 212 3.51 0.33 16.02
N MET A 213 3.06 -0.70 16.73
CA MET A 213 3.62 -2.05 16.69
C MET A 213 3.28 -2.78 15.39
N ASP A 214 2.09 -2.54 14.83
CA ASP A 214 1.66 -3.03 13.52
C ASP A 214 1.06 -1.89 12.67
N PRO A 215 1.93 -1.00 12.13
CA PRO A 215 1.48 0.08 11.24
C PRO A 215 0.91 -0.45 9.92
N GLU A 216 1.27 -1.69 9.56
CA GLU A 216 0.82 -2.35 8.34
C GLU A 216 -0.64 -2.80 8.42
N ALA A 217 -1.09 -3.29 9.59
CA ALA A 217 -2.49 -3.59 9.84
C ALA A 217 -3.35 -2.32 9.96
N HIS A 218 -2.75 -1.19 10.37
CA HIS A 218 -3.46 0.07 10.66
C HIS A 218 -3.23 1.17 9.62
N ARG A 219 -3.05 0.78 8.35
CA ARG A 219 -2.75 1.67 7.21
C ARG A 219 -3.76 2.77 6.94
N GLN A 220 -5.02 2.66 7.40
CA GLN A 220 -6.07 3.65 7.10
C GLN A 220 -6.56 4.42 8.33
N GLY A 221 -5.90 4.27 9.48
CA GLY A 221 -6.29 4.85 10.77
C GLY A 221 -5.10 5.41 11.56
N GLY A 222 -5.02 5.11 12.86
CA GLY A 222 -3.99 5.64 13.77
C GLY A 222 -2.54 5.34 13.38
N GLY A 223 -2.31 4.35 12.51
CA GLY A 223 -0.98 3.97 12.00
C GLY A 223 -0.58 4.65 10.70
N TYR A 224 -1.48 5.41 10.05
CA TYR A 224 -1.25 5.99 8.72
C TYR A 224 -0.01 6.89 8.66
N GLN A 225 0.14 7.79 9.63
CA GLN A 225 1.28 8.71 9.72
C GLN A 225 2.62 7.94 9.80
N VAL A 226 2.67 6.91 10.65
CA VAL A 226 3.86 6.08 10.88
C VAL A 226 4.15 5.21 9.65
N TRP A 227 3.11 4.64 9.04
CA TRP A 227 3.25 3.84 7.82
C TRP A 227 3.80 4.67 6.66
N GLN A 228 3.26 5.88 6.43
CA GLN A 228 3.74 6.76 5.36
C GLN A 228 5.17 7.24 5.59
N ALA A 229 5.55 7.48 6.86
CA ALA A 229 6.93 7.74 7.23
C ALA A 229 7.87 6.59 6.85
N LEU A 230 7.46 5.34 7.11
CA LEU A 230 8.24 4.15 6.75
C LEU A 230 8.32 3.93 5.23
N VAL A 231 7.23 4.19 4.50
CA VAL A 231 7.22 4.14 3.03
C VAL A 231 8.15 5.21 2.44
N ALA A 232 8.18 6.42 3.02
CA ALA A 232 9.12 7.47 2.61
C ALA A 232 10.58 7.01 2.74
N LEU A 233 10.91 6.40 3.88
CA LEU A 233 12.25 5.88 4.17
C LEU A 233 12.64 4.74 3.22
N GLY A 234 11.72 3.85 2.89
CA GLY A 234 12.05 2.70 2.02
C GLY A 234 12.02 2.97 0.53
N SER A 235 11.23 3.95 0.07
CA SER A 235 11.19 4.36 -1.34
C SER A 235 12.43 5.13 -1.78
N GLY A 236 13.25 5.59 -0.83
CA GLY A 236 14.47 6.39 -1.05
C GLY A 236 15.67 5.68 -1.70
N GLY A 237 15.61 4.36 -1.97
CA GLY A 237 16.74 3.62 -2.54
C GLY A 237 17.99 3.57 -1.63
N THR A 238 19.17 3.25 -2.18
CA THR A 238 20.44 3.13 -1.40
C THR A 238 21.18 4.45 -1.23
N ARG A 239 20.93 5.44 -2.08
CA ARG A 239 21.56 6.78 -2.04
C ARG A 239 20.64 7.88 -1.50
N GLY A 240 19.38 7.55 -1.20
CA GLY A 240 18.35 8.56 -0.94
C GLY A 240 17.81 9.17 -2.24
N VAL A 241 16.71 9.90 -2.13
CA VAL A 241 16.09 10.67 -3.24
C VAL A 241 16.63 12.11 -3.34
N GLY A 242 17.45 12.54 -2.37
CA GLY A 242 17.98 13.89 -2.27
C GLY A 242 17.20 14.78 -1.30
N LEU A 243 17.88 15.81 -0.77
CA LEU A 243 17.32 16.72 0.24
C LEU A 243 16.03 17.38 -0.26
N GLY A 244 14.93 17.13 0.46
CA GLY A 244 13.64 17.72 0.12
C GLY A 244 12.95 17.11 -1.10
N GLN A 245 13.46 16.03 -1.68
CA GLN A 245 12.83 15.34 -2.82
C GLN A 245 11.90 14.19 -2.39
N SER A 246 11.65 14.03 -1.09
CA SER A 246 10.71 13.02 -0.59
C SER A 246 9.29 13.30 -1.07
N ILE A 247 8.74 12.36 -1.84
CA ILE A 247 7.37 12.45 -2.38
C ILE A 247 6.34 12.45 -1.24
N GLN A 248 6.66 11.83 -0.09
CA GLN A 248 5.70 11.69 1.02
C GLN A 248 5.42 13.00 1.77
N LYS A 249 6.21 14.06 1.54
CA LYS A 249 5.90 15.41 2.01
C LYS A 249 4.71 16.03 1.26
N MET A 250 4.37 15.52 0.07
CA MET A 250 3.26 16.01 -0.76
C MET A 250 1.95 15.36 -0.34
N PHE A 251 1.38 15.81 0.79
CA PHE A 251 0.05 15.40 1.31
C PHE A 251 -0.09 13.97 1.87
N TYR A 252 0.97 13.15 1.83
CA TYR A 252 0.93 11.77 2.36
C TYR A 252 1.21 11.68 3.86
N LEU A 253 2.04 12.57 4.43
CA LEU A 253 2.16 12.73 5.88
C LEU A 253 1.21 13.86 6.35
N PRO A 254 0.10 13.54 7.04
CA PRO A 254 -0.80 14.54 7.61
C PRO A 254 -0.07 15.62 8.43
N GLU A 255 0.90 15.19 9.24
CA GLU A 255 1.69 16.07 10.10
C GLU A 255 3.16 16.15 9.65
N ALA A 256 3.42 16.36 8.36
CA ALA A 256 4.78 16.43 7.81
C ALA A 256 5.66 17.52 8.46
N HIS A 257 5.06 18.63 8.91
CA HIS A 257 5.77 19.74 9.52
C HIS A 257 6.14 19.51 11.00
N THR A 258 5.85 18.31 11.54
CA THR A 258 6.12 17.89 12.93
C THR A 258 7.27 16.85 12.99
N ASP A 259 7.29 15.94 13.95
CA ASP A 259 8.43 15.06 14.33
C ASP A 259 8.87 13.98 13.28
N PHE A 260 8.65 14.22 11.97
CA PHE A 260 8.98 13.30 10.87
C PHE A 260 10.01 13.89 9.89
N ILE A 261 11.06 14.54 10.43
CA ILE A 261 12.13 15.14 9.61
C ILE A 261 12.88 14.11 8.75
N PHE A 262 13.06 12.88 9.24
CA PHE A 262 13.80 11.82 8.53
C PHE A 262 13.10 11.31 7.26
N PRO A 263 11.79 10.97 7.30
CA PRO A 263 11.00 10.71 6.09
C PRO A 263 11.04 11.81 5.02
N ILE A 264 11.20 13.06 5.43
CA ILE A 264 11.15 14.23 4.55
C ILE A 264 12.50 14.51 3.92
N LEU A 265 13.58 14.29 4.69
CA LEU A 265 14.95 14.40 4.22
C LEU A 265 15.21 13.48 3.04
N GLY A 266 14.71 12.23 3.08
CA GLY A 266 14.92 11.25 2.01
C GLY A 266 16.40 10.88 1.80
N VAL A 267 17.28 11.17 2.77
CA VAL A 267 18.75 11.05 2.66
C VAL A 267 19.27 9.67 3.09
N PHE A 268 18.55 8.91 3.91
CA PHE A 268 19.08 7.67 4.48
C PHE A 268 18.67 6.43 3.68
N GLY A 269 19.59 5.98 2.82
CA GLY A 269 19.52 4.67 2.21
C GLY A 269 19.78 3.54 3.22
N HIS A 270 19.00 2.46 3.06
CA HIS A 270 19.08 1.06 3.54
C HIS A 270 19.90 0.62 4.78
N HIS A 271 20.99 1.27 5.18
CA HIS A 271 21.86 0.84 6.28
C HIS A 271 21.37 1.25 7.68
N ALA A 272 20.73 2.41 7.84
CA ALA A 272 20.17 2.81 9.14
C ALA A 272 18.82 2.12 9.45
N ALA A 273 18.00 1.85 8.42
CA ALA A 273 16.72 1.15 8.57
C ALA A 273 16.83 -0.39 8.51
N GLY A 274 17.95 -0.90 7.99
CA GLY A 274 18.15 -2.32 7.66
C GLY A 274 18.25 -3.27 8.84
N ARG A 275 18.31 -2.78 10.09
CA ARG A 275 18.31 -3.62 11.29
C ARG A 275 16.96 -3.71 12.02
N LEU A 276 15.97 -2.91 11.62
CA LEU A 276 14.67 -2.92 12.30
C LEU A 276 13.48 -3.21 11.38
N TYR A 277 13.41 -2.74 10.13
CA TYR A 277 12.28 -3.11 9.24
C TYR A 277 12.69 -3.11 7.77
N ARG A 278 12.38 -4.21 7.06
CA ARG A 278 12.79 -4.45 5.67
C ARG A 278 11.75 -3.84 4.71
N VAL A 279 11.96 -2.60 4.30
CA VAL A 279 11.09 -1.95 3.30
C VAL A 279 11.42 -2.48 1.88
N PRO A 280 10.43 -2.72 0.99
CA PRO A 280 10.68 -3.25 -0.36
C PRO A 280 11.36 -2.20 -1.27
N ARG A 281 12.32 -2.65 -2.08
CA ARG A 281 13.05 -1.83 -3.06
C ARG A 281 12.13 -1.35 -4.19
N SER A 282 12.11 -0.03 -4.44
CA SER A 282 11.68 0.55 -5.71
C SER A 282 12.75 0.27 -6.79
N GLY A 283 12.32 -0.18 -7.98
CA GLY A 283 13.21 -0.43 -9.12
C GLY A 283 13.76 0.88 -9.69
N SER A 284 15.03 0.85 -10.09
CA SER A 284 15.74 1.93 -10.78
C SER A 284 14.98 2.34 -12.04
N TYR A 285 14.48 3.58 -12.08
CA TYR A 285 14.13 4.24 -13.33
C TYR A 285 15.43 4.49 -14.09
N GLY A 286 15.48 4.10 -15.37
CA GLY A 286 16.53 4.53 -16.28
C GLY A 286 16.28 6.00 -16.67
N ASP A 287 17.36 6.77 -16.73
CA ASP A 287 17.40 8.08 -17.36
C ASP A 287 17.03 7.93 -18.84
N ASP A 288 15.81 8.34 -19.21
CA ASP A 288 15.50 8.80 -20.56
C ASP A 288 15.18 10.29 -20.45
N THR A 289 16.17 11.10 -20.82
CA THR A 289 16.02 12.54 -21.04
C THR A 289 15.31 12.73 -22.37
N GLY A 290 13.97 12.68 -22.33
CA GLY A 290 13.08 13.00 -23.43
C GLY A 290 12.13 14.13 -23.03
N ASP A 291 12.53 15.34 -23.41
CA ASP A 291 11.73 16.55 -23.63
C ASP A 291 10.45 16.76 -22.79
N ARG A 292 10.58 17.59 -21.75
CA ARG A 292 9.46 18.27 -21.08
C ARG A 292 9.73 19.77 -21.09
N SER A 293 9.30 20.43 -22.15
CA SER A 293 8.95 21.84 -22.10
C SER A 293 8.02 22.14 -23.25
N ASP A 294 6.71 22.15 -22.98
CA ASP A 294 5.79 23.10 -23.61
C ASP A 294 4.47 23.14 -22.85
N CYS A 295 3.90 24.34 -22.79
CA CYS A 295 2.63 24.75 -22.17
C CYS A 295 2.69 25.28 -20.73
N LEU A 296 3.47 26.34 -20.47
CA LEU A 296 3.04 27.49 -19.65
C LEU A 296 3.91 28.71 -20.01
N GLY A 297 3.29 29.79 -20.51
CA GLY A 297 3.90 31.12 -20.53
C GLY A 297 3.71 31.88 -21.85
N GLY A 298 2.62 32.62 -21.96
CA GLY A 298 2.48 33.68 -22.95
C GLY A 298 3.31 34.92 -22.58
N ASP A 299 3.83 35.56 -23.63
CA ASP A 299 4.20 36.95 -23.83
C ASP A 299 5.07 37.68 -22.80
N ALA A 300 6.32 37.97 -23.23
CA ALA A 300 6.81 39.35 -23.37
C ALA A 300 8.21 39.40 -24.02
N GLY A 301 8.35 40.15 -25.12
CA GLY A 301 9.46 41.10 -25.30
C GLY A 301 10.72 40.68 -26.07
N SER A 302 10.88 41.32 -27.24
CA SER A 302 12.13 41.86 -27.82
C SER A 302 13.23 40.92 -28.35
N SER A 303 13.24 40.81 -29.69
CA SER A 303 14.33 41.14 -30.63
C SER A 303 15.79 40.71 -30.38
N GLN A 304 16.37 40.20 -31.48
CA GLN A 304 17.72 40.44 -32.04
C GLN A 304 18.85 39.37 -31.88
N PHE A 305 19.38 38.98 -33.07
CA PHE A 305 20.62 38.23 -33.40
C PHE A 305 20.73 36.76 -32.91
N GLY A 306 21.15 35.75 -33.67
CA GLY A 306 21.86 35.68 -34.95
C GLY A 306 23.08 34.74 -34.81
N ARG A 307 23.19 33.73 -35.70
CA ARG A 307 24.30 32.74 -35.89
C ARG A 307 24.30 31.58 -34.88
N GLY A 308 24.35 30.29 -35.24
CA GLY A 308 24.82 29.63 -36.46
C GLY A 308 26.26 29.17 -36.27
N TYR A 309 26.46 27.89 -35.89
CA TYR A 309 27.62 27.05 -36.23
C TYR A 309 27.27 25.58 -35.96
N GLY A 310 27.24 24.78 -37.01
CA GLY A 310 27.52 23.34 -36.89
C GLY A 310 29.03 23.12 -36.92
N THR A 311 29.48 21.96 -36.45
CA THR A 311 30.21 20.96 -37.26
C THR A 311 30.59 19.74 -36.41
N SER A 312 30.44 18.60 -37.08
CA SER A 312 30.99 17.27 -36.81
C SER A 312 32.52 17.24 -36.60
N SER A 313 33.00 16.33 -35.74
CA SER A 313 34.18 15.46 -35.93
C SER A 313 34.53 14.75 -34.61
N ALA A 314 35.15 13.58 -34.51
CA ALA A 314 35.37 12.41 -35.34
C ALA A 314 36.15 11.42 -34.45
N GLN A 315 35.90 10.10 -34.59
CA GLN A 315 36.83 8.95 -34.41
C GLN A 315 37.53 8.76 -33.04
N GLY A 316 37.91 7.58 -32.55
CA GLY A 316 37.90 6.15 -32.92
C GLY A 316 38.09 5.38 -31.58
N GLY A 317 37.88 4.08 -31.40
CA GLY A 317 38.33 2.87 -32.09
C GLY A 317 38.18 1.72 -31.05
N ARG A 318 37.35 0.70 -31.32
CA ARG A 318 37.69 -0.69 -31.71
C ARG A 318 38.41 -1.57 -30.68
N SER A 319 37.71 -2.63 -30.23
CA SER A 319 38.10 -4.07 -30.26
C SER A 319 36.93 -4.91 -29.67
N SER A 320 36.06 -5.62 -30.40
CA SER A 320 36.14 -6.84 -31.26
C SER A 320 36.31 -8.19 -30.52
N PHE A 321 35.68 -9.24 -31.09
CA PHE A 321 35.62 -10.70 -30.77
C PHE A 321 34.34 -11.14 -30.03
N TYR A 322 33.40 -11.97 -30.53
CA TYR A 322 33.26 -12.79 -31.74
C TYR A 322 31.74 -13.06 -31.99
N GLN A 323 31.29 -12.93 -33.24
CA GLN A 323 30.16 -13.69 -33.81
C GLN A 323 30.67 -14.36 -35.09
N LEU A 324 30.46 -15.67 -35.23
CA LEU A 324 29.91 -16.34 -36.43
C LEU A 324 30.18 -17.85 -36.38
N TRP A 325 29.11 -18.63 -36.38
CA TRP A 325 29.06 -19.81 -37.25
C TRP A 325 27.60 -20.14 -37.63
N ARG A 326 27.26 -19.85 -38.88
CA ARG A 326 26.12 -20.42 -39.61
C ARG A 326 26.48 -20.37 -41.10
N ILE A 327 26.59 -21.56 -41.71
CA ILE A 327 25.91 -22.02 -42.94
C ILE A 327 26.70 -23.23 -43.44
N GLN A 328 26.03 -24.37 -43.53
CA GLN A 328 26.29 -25.31 -44.61
C GLN A 328 24.94 -25.87 -45.08
N SER A 329 24.65 -25.66 -46.38
CA SER A 329 23.67 -26.34 -47.25
C SER A 329 22.18 -26.24 -46.84
N GLY A 330 21.31 -25.49 -47.55
CA GLY A 330 20.85 -25.73 -48.94
C GLY A 330 19.80 -26.85 -48.91
N VAL A 331 18.54 -26.74 -49.37
CA VAL A 331 18.01 -26.18 -50.61
C VAL A 331 16.46 -26.11 -50.49
N VAL A 332 15.90 -24.96 -50.90
CA VAL A 332 14.63 -24.70 -51.63
C VAL A 332 13.42 -25.62 -51.40
N SER A 333 12.33 -25.05 -50.88
CA SER A 333 10.95 -25.48 -51.19
C SER A 333 10.31 -24.46 -52.14
N ARG A 334 9.95 -24.90 -53.35
CA ARG A 334 9.07 -24.18 -54.29
C ARG A 334 7.73 -24.89 -54.29
N SER A 335 6.66 -24.13 -54.08
CA SER A 335 5.29 -24.49 -54.43
C SER A 335 5.07 -24.33 -55.94
N GLY A 336 4.29 -25.20 -56.55
CA GLY A 336 3.87 -25.09 -57.96
C GLY A 336 3.07 -26.30 -58.40
N GLY A 337 1.80 -26.09 -58.75
CA GLY A 337 0.84 -27.16 -59.05
C GLY A 337 1.06 -27.89 -60.38
N ASN A 338 0.39 -29.05 -60.46
CA ASN A 338 -0.67 -29.39 -61.44
C ASN A 338 -0.50 -30.72 -62.21
N ALA A 339 -1.67 -31.36 -62.42
CA ALA A 339 -2.06 -32.32 -63.45
C ALA A 339 -1.78 -33.84 -63.29
N GLY A 340 -2.89 -34.60 -63.20
CA GLY A 340 -3.22 -35.68 -64.16
C GLY A 340 -2.92 -37.13 -63.77
N GLY A 341 -3.97 -37.93 -63.54
CA GLY A 341 -3.90 -39.39 -63.61
C GLY A 341 -4.97 -40.15 -62.80
N THR A 342 -6.00 -40.66 -63.48
CA THR A 342 -6.96 -41.69 -63.02
C THR A 342 -6.67 -43.02 -63.74
N PRO A 343 -7.30 -44.16 -63.38
CA PRO A 343 -7.27 -44.88 -62.11
C PRO A 343 -6.85 -46.37 -62.31
N SER A 344 -6.44 -47.09 -61.26
CA SER A 344 -6.38 -48.56 -61.33
C SER A 344 -6.73 -49.22 -60.00
N SER A 345 -7.63 -50.19 -60.09
CA SER A 345 -8.27 -50.97 -59.05
C SER A 345 -7.46 -52.17 -58.55
N GLY A 346 -7.52 -52.39 -57.23
CA GLY A 346 -7.35 -53.70 -56.55
C GLY A 346 -6.16 -53.79 -55.58
N PRO A 347 -6.13 -54.75 -54.64
CA PRO A 347 -7.21 -55.46 -53.93
C PRO A 347 -7.27 -55.10 -52.43
N LEU A 348 -8.43 -55.30 -51.79
CA LEU A 348 -8.59 -55.20 -50.33
C LEU A 348 -7.75 -56.26 -49.60
N PRO A 349 -6.94 -55.91 -48.57
CA PRO A 349 -6.50 -56.85 -47.56
C PRO A 349 -7.43 -56.82 -46.35
N ARG A 350 -7.83 -58.03 -45.97
CA ARG A 350 -8.67 -58.41 -44.85
C ARG A 350 -8.09 -57.98 -43.49
N GLY A 351 -9.00 -57.67 -42.57
CA GLY A 351 -8.91 -58.08 -41.16
C GLY A 351 -7.72 -57.53 -40.37
N GLY A 352 -7.74 -56.24 -40.04
CA GLY A 352 -7.00 -55.70 -38.90
C GLY A 352 -7.94 -55.64 -37.69
N ALA A 353 -7.58 -56.36 -36.63
CA ALA A 353 -8.34 -56.57 -35.41
C ALA A 353 -9.06 -55.33 -34.87
N GLU A 354 -10.31 -55.52 -34.40
CA GLU A 354 -10.96 -54.57 -33.51
C GLU A 354 -10.00 -54.18 -32.37
N PRO A 355 -9.92 -52.89 -31.99
CA PRO A 355 -9.11 -52.49 -30.86
C PRO A 355 -9.59 -53.27 -29.64
N SER A 356 -8.67 -53.97 -28.98
CA SER A 356 -8.98 -54.77 -27.80
C SER A 356 -9.81 -53.95 -26.77
N PRO A 357 -10.74 -54.57 -26.03
CA PRO A 357 -11.62 -53.87 -25.10
C PRO A 357 -10.86 -53.13 -23.97
N ARG A 358 -9.56 -53.35 -23.82
CA ARG A 358 -8.69 -52.56 -22.93
C ARG A 358 -8.41 -51.14 -23.41
N ARG A 359 -8.48 -50.86 -24.72
CA ARG A 359 -8.23 -49.51 -25.27
C ARG A 359 -9.49 -48.64 -25.36
N ARG A 360 -10.67 -49.21 -25.10
CA ARG A 360 -11.93 -48.47 -24.88
C ARG A 360 -12.23 -48.18 -23.40
N ALA A 361 -11.44 -48.74 -22.48
CA ALA A 361 -11.58 -48.55 -21.04
C ALA A 361 -10.75 -47.38 -20.46
N GLU A 362 -9.97 -46.66 -21.30
CA GLU A 362 -9.30 -45.40 -20.93
C GLU A 362 -10.20 -44.16 -21.15
N VAL A 363 -11.52 -44.34 -21.02
CA VAL A 363 -12.47 -43.21 -20.95
C VAL A 363 -12.68 -42.88 -19.47
N ASN A 364 -11.93 -41.85 -19.03
CA ASN A 364 -12.05 -41.10 -17.77
C ASN A 364 -12.05 -41.91 -16.47
N ALA A 365 -10.85 -42.28 -16.01
CA ALA A 365 -10.64 -42.40 -14.56
C ALA A 365 -10.92 -41.02 -13.93
N MET A 366 -11.74 -41.00 -12.87
CA MET A 366 -12.09 -39.76 -12.17
C MET A 366 -10.86 -39.22 -11.42
N GLY A 367 -10.10 -38.34 -12.08
CA GLY A 367 -9.02 -37.60 -11.43
C GLY A 367 -9.52 -36.56 -10.42
N ARG A 368 -8.65 -36.21 -9.46
CA ARG A 368 -8.96 -35.34 -8.30
C ARG A 368 -8.02 -34.15 -8.23
N LEU A 369 -8.57 -32.95 -8.44
CA LEU A 369 -7.83 -31.70 -8.41
C LEU A 369 -8.06 -30.94 -7.11
N MET A 370 -6.98 -30.55 -6.45
CA MET A 370 -7.04 -29.56 -5.37
C MET A 370 -6.77 -28.16 -5.93
N ILE A 371 -7.57 -27.15 -5.57
CA ILE A 371 -7.36 -25.75 -5.96
C ILE A 371 -7.07 -24.91 -4.73
N ALA A 372 -5.89 -24.29 -4.68
CA ALA A 372 -5.52 -23.34 -3.65
C ALA A 372 -5.81 -21.91 -4.12
N CYS A 373 -6.84 -21.29 -3.54
CA CYS A 373 -7.25 -19.92 -3.85
C CYS A 373 -7.78 -19.24 -2.59
N GLY A 374 -7.34 -18.02 -2.28
CA GLY A 374 -7.87 -17.32 -1.12
C GLY A 374 -7.17 -16.02 -0.77
N GLY A 375 -7.88 -15.19 0.00
CA GLY A 375 -7.41 -13.92 0.53
C GLY A 375 -8.02 -12.69 -0.15
N THR A 376 -8.45 -12.81 -1.41
CA THR A 376 -9.18 -11.77 -2.17
C THR A 376 -10.04 -12.44 -3.26
N GLY A 377 -11.12 -11.77 -3.69
CA GLY A 377 -11.97 -12.25 -4.78
C GLY A 377 -11.23 -12.43 -6.12
N GLY A 378 -10.13 -11.71 -6.34
CA GLY A 378 -9.33 -11.79 -7.57
C GLY A 378 -8.58 -13.11 -7.78
N HIS A 379 -8.48 -13.96 -6.77
CA HIS A 379 -7.92 -15.31 -6.88
C HIS A 379 -9.00 -16.40 -6.75
N LEU A 380 -10.04 -16.14 -5.96
CA LEU A 380 -11.10 -17.10 -5.68
C LEU A 380 -12.04 -17.31 -6.87
N PHE A 381 -12.58 -16.24 -7.46
CA PHE A 381 -13.53 -16.37 -8.58
C PHE A 381 -12.90 -17.04 -9.82
N PRO A 382 -11.66 -16.72 -10.21
CA PRO A 382 -10.99 -17.47 -11.26
C PRO A 382 -10.81 -18.96 -10.92
N GLY A 383 -10.51 -19.29 -9.65
CA GLY A 383 -10.40 -20.67 -9.18
C GLY A 383 -11.71 -21.45 -9.30
N LEU A 384 -12.83 -20.81 -8.93
CA LEU A 384 -14.18 -21.37 -9.11
C LEU A 384 -14.50 -21.63 -10.58
N ALA A 385 -14.17 -20.71 -11.48
CA ALA A 385 -14.39 -20.90 -12.92
C ALA A 385 -13.60 -22.10 -13.47
N VAL A 386 -12.36 -22.31 -13.02
CA VAL A 386 -11.57 -23.51 -13.39
C VAL A 386 -12.17 -24.78 -12.79
N ALA A 387 -12.61 -24.74 -11.52
CA ALA A 387 -13.25 -25.89 -10.88
C ALA A 387 -14.48 -26.37 -11.64
N GLU A 388 -15.34 -25.45 -12.07
CA GLU A 388 -16.52 -25.75 -12.89
C GLU A 388 -16.15 -26.38 -14.23
N ALA A 389 -15.08 -25.91 -14.89
CA ALA A 389 -14.56 -26.50 -16.13
C ALA A 389 -13.99 -27.92 -15.93
N ILE A 390 -13.31 -28.17 -14.81
CA ILE A 390 -12.78 -29.50 -14.45
C ILE A 390 -13.91 -30.47 -14.09
N ARG A 391 -14.91 -30.02 -13.33
CA ARG A 391 -16.09 -30.84 -12.96
C ARG A 391 -16.92 -31.26 -14.16
N ARG A 392 -17.13 -30.36 -15.13
CA ARG A 392 -17.81 -30.70 -16.39
C ARG A 392 -17.10 -31.77 -17.21
N ARG A 393 -15.81 -32.01 -16.97
CA ARG A 393 -15.01 -33.10 -17.57
C ARG A 393 -15.08 -34.41 -16.78
N GLY A 394 -15.83 -34.47 -15.67
CA GLY A 394 -16.02 -35.67 -14.86
C GLY A 394 -15.00 -35.87 -13.73
N HIS A 395 -14.25 -34.83 -13.38
CA HIS A 395 -13.25 -34.86 -12.30
C HIS A 395 -13.78 -34.26 -11.00
N GLU A 396 -13.20 -34.67 -9.87
CA GLU A 396 -13.54 -34.16 -8.55
C GLU A 396 -12.64 -32.97 -8.17
N VAL A 397 -13.22 -31.93 -7.55
CA VAL A 397 -12.47 -30.72 -7.15
C VAL A 397 -12.75 -30.36 -5.71
N LYS A 398 -11.70 -30.09 -4.93
CA LYS A 398 -11.75 -29.49 -3.59
C LYS A 398 -10.89 -28.23 -3.51
N PHE A 399 -11.19 -27.38 -2.54
CA PHE A 399 -10.53 -26.09 -2.36
C PHE A 399 -9.71 -26.01 -1.08
N PHE A 400 -8.56 -25.35 -1.15
CA PHE A 400 -7.92 -24.71 0.00
C PHE A 400 -8.24 -23.22 -0.03
N ILE A 401 -8.83 -22.70 1.05
CA ILE A 401 -9.21 -21.28 1.20
C ILE A 401 -8.57 -20.64 2.42
N SER A 402 -8.58 -19.31 2.46
CA SER A 402 -8.22 -18.57 3.68
C SER A 402 -9.43 -18.45 4.62
N ALA A 403 -9.18 -18.23 5.91
CA ALA A 403 -10.23 -18.00 6.91
C ALA A 403 -10.97 -16.66 6.76
N LYS A 404 -10.82 -15.94 5.63
CA LYS A 404 -11.51 -14.67 5.40
C LYS A 404 -12.97 -14.89 5.03
N GLU A 405 -13.82 -13.99 5.51
CA GLU A 405 -15.28 -14.04 5.28
C GLU A 405 -15.66 -13.99 3.79
N VAL A 406 -14.93 -13.23 2.97
CA VAL A 406 -15.15 -13.18 1.51
C VAL A 406 -14.96 -14.54 0.84
N ASP A 407 -14.01 -15.35 1.35
CA ASP A 407 -13.75 -16.67 0.78
C ASP A 407 -14.84 -17.67 1.19
N ARG A 408 -15.27 -17.60 2.46
CA ARG A 408 -16.38 -18.42 2.98
C ARG A 408 -17.69 -18.13 2.25
N ARG A 409 -18.08 -16.86 2.15
CA ARG A 409 -19.35 -16.44 1.52
C ARG A 409 -19.43 -16.84 0.05
N ALA A 410 -18.33 -16.71 -0.70
CA ALA A 410 -18.30 -17.06 -2.11
C ALA A 410 -18.44 -18.57 -2.35
N LEU A 411 -17.87 -19.41 -1.48
CA LEU A 411 -18.05 -20.86 -1.58
C LEU A 411 -19.43 -21.32 -1.09
N SER A 412 -19.98 -20.71 -0.03
CA SER A 412 -21.35 -20.99 0.40
C SER A 412 -22.39 -20.72 -0.69
N GLY A 413 -22.14 -19.75 -1.57
CA GLY A 413 -23.00 -19.45 -2.72
C GLY A 413 -22.79 -20.34 -3.96
N ALA A 414 -21.75 -21.18 -3.98
CA ALA A 414 -21.38 -22.01 -5.14
C ALA A 414 -21.98 -23.45 -5.09
N GLY A 415 -22.45 -23.90 -3.92
CA GLY A 415 -23.18 -25.17 -3.73
C GLY A 415 -22.67 -25.99 -2.53
N GLU A 416 -23.47 -26.96 -2.05
CA GLU A 416 -23.14 -27.76 -0.84
C GLU A 416 -21.86 -28.62 -0.98
N SER A 417 -21.41 -28.91 -2.19
CA SER A 417 -20.17 -29.67 -2.46
C SER A 417 -18.90 -28.81 -2.41
N ASP A 418 -19.01 -27.49 -2.23
CA ASP A 418 -17.91 -26.52 -2.26
C ASP A 418 -17.36 -26.15 -0.88
N HIS A 419 -17.41 -27.07 0.10
CA HIS A 419 -16.76 -26.87 1.39
C HIS A 419 -15.24 -26.78 1.23
N GLY A 420 -14.72 -25.56 1.31
CA GLY A 420 -13.28 -25.28 1.27
C GLY A 420 -12.60 -25.65 2.59
N ILE A 421 -11.42 -26.26 2.49
CA ILE A 421 -10.57 -26.56 3.63
C ILE A 421 -9.80 -25.29 3.97
N GLU A 422 -10.03 -24.77 5.18
CA GLU A 422 -9.34 -23.57 5.64
C GLU A 422 -7.88 -23.87 5.96
N ILE A 423 -7.00 -23.17 5.24
CA ILE A 423 -5.58 -23.15 5.52
C ILE A 423 -5.23 -21.75 6.03
N PRO A 424 -4.65 -21.62 7.23
CA PRO A 424 -4.23 -20.34 7.76
C PRO A 424 -3.34 -19.59 6.77
N ALA A 425 -3.70 -18.35 6.44
CA ALA A 425 -2.87 -17.51 5.59
C ALA A 425 -1.62 -17.07 6.38
N VAL A 426 -0.49 -17.72 6.14
CA VAL A 426 0.76 -17.40 6.85
C VAL A 426 1.52 -16.30 6.09
N GLY A 427 1.30 -15.06 6.52
CA GLY A 427 2.04 -13.89 6.04
C GLY A 427 3.28 -13.62 6.88
N TRP A 428 4.39 -13.21 6.25
CA TRP A 428 5.58 -12.78 6.98
C TRP A 428 5.34 -11.43 7.64
N ARG A 429 5.41 -11.36 8.98
CA ARG A 429 5.18 -10.15 9.79
C ARG A 429 6.45 -9.54 10.40
N GLY A 430 7.62 -10.00 10.01
CA GLY A 430 8.91 -9.52 10.53
C GLY A 430 9.72 -10.58 11.29
N PHE A 431 10.95 -10.24 11.66
CA PHE A 431 11.93 -11.18 12.20
C PHE A 431 11.63 -11.63 13.65
N LEU A 432 11.01 -10.77 14.46
CA LEU A 432 10.60 -11.12 15.83
C LEU A 432 9.55 -12.24 15.86
N GLN A 433 8.72 -12.33 14.82
CA GLN A 433 7.71 -13.37 14.63
C GLN A 433 8.20 -14.44 13.64
N ALA A 434 9.49 -14.49 13.31
CA ALA A 434 10.01 -15.49 12.37
C ALA A 434 9.78 -16.92 12.88
N GLY A 435 9.94 -17.16 14.18
CA GLY A 435 9.71 -18.47 14.79
C GLY A 435 8.24 -18.91 14.66
N SER A 436 7.30 -18.06 15.06
CA SER A 436 5.86 -18.35 14.92
C SER A 436 5.44 -18.43 13.46
N PHE A 437 6.01 -17.62 12.57
CA PHE A 437 5.81 -17.73 11.12
C PHE A 437 6.24 -19.11 10.60
N VAL A 438 7.45 -19.57 10.94
CA VAL A 438 7.96 -20.88 10.50
C VAL A 438 7.10 -22.00 11.06
N LEU A 439 6.75 -21.96 12.35
CA LEU A 439 5.89 -22.97 12.98
C LEU A 439 4.50 -23.01 12.33
N ASN A 440 3.87 -21.86 12.11
CA ASN A 440 2.57 -21.77 11.45
C ASN A 440 2.63 -22.21 9.98
N LEU A 441 3.71 -21.90 9.27
CA LEU A 441 3.93 -22.37 7.90
C LEU A 441 4.08 -23.89 7.86
N LEU A 442 4.88 -24.48 8.76
CA LEU A 442 5.05 -25.93 8.86
C LEU A 442 3.75 -26.62 9.22
N ALA A 443 2.98 -26.07 10.16
CA ALA A 443 1.65 -26.56 10.51
C ALA A 443 0.69 -26.51 9.31
N SER A 444 0.66 -25.39 8.58
CA SER A 444 -0.18 -25.23 7.39
C SER A 444 0.22 -26.19 6.26
N VAL A 445 1.53 -26.44 6.08
CA VAL A 445 2.04 -27.44 5.12
C VAL A 445 1.65 -28.85 5.56
N LYS A 446 1.69 -29.17 6.85
CA LYS A 446 1.26 -30.48 7.37
C LYS A 446 -0.24 -30.69 7.13
N GLN A 447 -1.07 -29.72 7.51
CA GLN A 447 -2.52 -29.75 7.35
C GLN A 447 -2.94 -29.88 5.87
N ALA A 448 -2.32 -29.08 4.98
CA ALA A 448 -2.56 -29.19 3.55
C ALA A 448 -2.11 -30.56 3.00
N GLY A 449 -1.03 -31.12 3.55
CA GLY A 449 -0.57 -32.46 3.24
C GLY A 449 -1.58 -33.53 3.62
N GLU A 450 -2.06 -33.53 4.86
CA GLU A 450 -3.08 -34.48 5.36
C GLU A 450 -4.34 -34.41 4.49
N ALA A 451 -4.87 -33.21 4.27
CA ALA A 451 -6.03 -33.00 3.41
C ALA A 451 -5.85 -33.50 1.97
N MET A 452 -4.67 -33.28 1.35
CA MET A 452 -4.37 -33.83 0.02
C MET A 452 -4.25 -35.36 0.03
N GLY A 453 -3.80 -35.95 1.14
CA GLY A 453 -3.74 -37.40 1.33
C GLY A 453 -5.13 -38.02 1.45
N ASP A 454 -5.98 -37.43 2.30
CA ASP A 454 -7.36 -37.90 2.53
C ASP A 454 -8.20 -37.79 1.26
N PHE A 455 -8.02 -36.70 0.51
CA PHE A 455 -8.66 -36.53 -0.79
C PHE A 455 -8.04 -37.43 -1.89
N ARG A 456 -6.81 -37.91 -1.68
CA ARG A 456 -5.97 -38.54 -2.72
C ARG A 456 -5.87 -37.64 -3.96
N ALA A 457 -5.39 -36.42 -3.76
CA ALA A 457 -5.24 -35.45 -4.83
C ALA A 457 -4.20 -35.91 -5.87
N ASP A 458 -4.59 -35.91 -7.15
CA ASP A 458 -3.72 -36.24 -8.29
C ASP A 458 -2.91 -35.03 -8.74
N ALA A 459 -3.49 -33.83 -8.61
CA ALA A 459 -2.83 -32.57 -8.92
C ALA A 459 -3.26 -31.42 -7.99
N LEU A 460 -2.46 -30.36 -7.95
CA LEU A 460 -2.75 -29.11 -7.26
C LEU A 460 -2.68 -27.92 -8.24
N LEU A 461 -3.67 -27.04 -8.24
CA LEU A 461 -3.62 -25.73 -8.91
C LEU A 461 -3.54 -24.60 -7.89
N GLY A 462 -2.47 -23.82 -7.90
CA GLY A 462 -2.35 -22.61 -7.09
C GLY A 462 -2.75 -21.36 -7.86
N MET A 463 -3.79 -20.66 -7.44
CA MET A 463 -4.29 -19.42 -8.08
C MET A 463 -3.58 -18.15 -7.60
N GLY A 464 -2.50 -18.29 -6.82
CA GLY A 464 -1.80 -17.18 -6.16
C GLY A 464 -2.20 -17.00 -4.68
N GLY A 465 -1.69 -15.94 -4.05
CA GLY A 465 -1.93 -15.65 -2.62
C GLY A 465 -1.13 -16.53 -1.64
N PHE A 466 -1.27 -16.24 -0.33
CA PHE A 466 -0.51 -16.91 0.73
C PHE A 466 -0.91 -18.38 0.93
N VAL A 467 -2.18 -18.73 0.65
CA VAL A 467 -2.70 -20.10 0.74
C VAL A 467 -1.94 -21.03 -0.20
N SER A 468 -1.67 -20.58 -1.44
CA SER A 468 -0.93 -21.35 -2.44
C SER A 468 0.47 -21.77 -1.97
N GLY A 469 1.16 -20.94 -1.17
CA GLY A 469 2.52 -21.24 -0.72
C GLY A 469 2.63 -22.50 0.14
N ALA A 470 1.77 -22.61 1.15
CA ALA A 470 1.73 -23.78 2.04
C ALA A 470 1.25 -25.04 1.30
N SER A 471 0.20 -24.91 0.49
CA SER A 471 -0.34 -26.02 -0.30
C SER A 471 0.69 -26.57 -1.29
N ILE A 472 1.44 -25.71 -1.99
CA ILE A 472 2.49 -26.16 -2.92
C ILE A 472 3.66 -26.80 -2.17
N GLY A 473 4.03 -26.27 -1.00
CA GLY A 473 5.03 -26.90 -0.14
C GLY A 473 4.65 -28.34 0.23
N ALA A 474 3.36 -28.57 0.52
CA ALA A 474 2.83 -29.89 0.83
C ALA A 474 2.78 -30.81 -0.41
N ALA A 475 2.34 -30.31 -1.57
CA ALA A 475 2.33 -31.06 -2.83
C ALA A 475 3.74 -31.53 -3.21
N ARG A 476 4.75 -30.66 -3.09
CA ARG A 476 6.16 -31.02 -3.33
C ARG A 476 6.66 -32.14 -2.42
N ARG A 477 6.31 -32.12 -1.12
CA ARG A 477 6.68 -33.18 -0.17
C ARG A 477 6.03 -34.52 -0.51
N LYS A 478 4.79 -34.49 -0.98
CA LYS A 478 4.03 -35.69 -1.40
C LYS A 478 4.28 -36.11 -2.85
N LYS A 479 5.13 -35.40 -3.59
CA LYS A 479 5.39 -35.61 -5.03
C LYS A 479 4.12 -35.49 -5.91
N ILE A 480 3.14 -34.71 -5.46
CA ILE A 480 1.95 -34.38 -6.24
C ILE A 480 2.32 -33.27 -7.25
N PRO A 481 2.06 -33.44 -8.56
CA PRO A 481 2.31 -32.40 -9.55
C PRO A 481 1.46 -31.16 -9.27
N TYR A 482 2.04 -29.98 -9.49
CA TYR A 482 1.32 -28.73 -9.29
C TYR A 482 1.45 -27.78 -10.47
N PHE A 483 0.39 -26.99 -10.63
CA PHE A 483 0.22 -25.94 -11.61
C PHE A 483 0.05 -24.60 -10.89
N LEU A 484 0.33 -23.52 -11.59
CA LEU A 484 0.15 -22.17 -11.08
C LEU A 484 -0.66 -21.35 -12.07
N HIS A 485 -1.51 -20.46 -11.56
CA HIS A 485 -2.10 -19.38 -12.33
C HIS A 485 -1.72 -18.03 -11.73
N GLU A 486 -1.36 -17.07 -12.59
CA GLU A 486 -1.10 -15.69 -12.21
C GLU A 486 -1.95 -14.74 -13.05
N SER A 487 -2.96 -14.15 -12.40
CA SER A 487 -3.86 -13.19 -13.05
C SER A 487 -3.20 -11.85 -13.35
N ASN A 488 -2.18 -11.42 -12.59
CA ASN A 488 -1.63 -10.07 -12.71
C ASN A 488 -0.48 -9.96 -13.72
N ALA A 489 -0.28 -8.77 -14.27
CA ALA A 489 0.85 -8.43 -15.15
C ALA A 489 2.22 -8.47 -14.45
N ILE A 490 2.22 -8.29 -13.12
CA ILE A 490 3.39 -8.50 -12.27
C ILE A 490 3.12 -9.73 -11.40
N PRO A 491 3.95 -10.79 -11.48
CA PRO A 491 3.71 -12.00 -10.70
C PRO A 491 3.88 -11.74 -9.22
N GLY A 492 2.96 -12.30 -8.43
CA GLY A 492 3.07 -12.29 -6.97
C GLY A 492 4.32 -13.02 -6.49
N ARG A 493 4.78 -12.68 -5.28
CA ARG A 493 6.02 -13.25 -4.70
C ARG A 493 5.98 -14.78 -4.61
N ALA A 494 4.84 -15.36 -4.25
CA ALA A 494 4.66 -16.81 -4.17
C ALA A 494 4.76 -17.46 -5.55
N THR A 495 4.02 -16.95 -6.54
CA THR A 495 4.10 -17.39 -7.94
C THR A 495 5.52 -17.31 -8.45
N LYS A 496 6.20 -16.17 -8.25
CA LYS A 496 7.57 -15.95 -8.71
C LYS A 496 8.54 -16.98 -8.12
N LEU A 497 8.44 -17.25 -6.82
CA LEU A 497 9.29 -18.22 -6.12
C LEU A 497 9.03 -19.67 -6.56
N LEU A 498 7.77 -20.03 -6.81
CA LEU A 498 7.34 -21.42 -7.02
C LEU A 498 7.23 -21.81 -8.50
N SER A 499 7.23 -20.83 -9.41
CA SER A 499 7.06 -21.02 -10.86
C SER A 499 8.00 -22.03 -11.51
N ARG A 500 9.28 -22.08 -11.09
CA ARG A 500 10.31 -22.94 -11.73
C ARG A 500 10.08 -24.44 -11.52
N GLY A 501 9.33 -24.82 -10.48
CA GLY A 501 9.04 -26.23 -10.20
C GLY A 501 7.64 -26.67 -10.62
N ALA A 502 6.81 -25.76 -11.14
CA ALA A 502 5.46 -26.08 -11.59
C ALA A 502 5.51 -26.85 -12.91
N LYS A 503 4.54 -27.73 -13.13
CA LYS A 503 4.37 -28.41 -14.43
C LYS A 503 4.11 -27.40 -15.54
N LYS A 504 3.15 -26.50 -15.31
CA LYS A 504 2.87 -25.33 -16.15
C LYS A 504 2.48 -24.14 -15.28
N VAL A 505 2.76 -22.94 -15.78
CA VAL A 505 2.34 -21.67 -15.20
C VAL A 505 1.45 -20.94 -16.20
N PHE A 506 0.18 -20.84 -15.86
CA PHE A 506 -0.84 -20.14 -16.63
C PHE A 506 -0.77 -18.65 -16.31
N VAL A 507 -0.70 -17.80 -17.34
CA VAL A 507 -0.59 -16.34 -17.15
C VAL A 507 -1.77 -15.60 -17.75
N GLY A 508 -2.26 -14.60 -17.00
CA GLY A 508 -3.36 -13.72 -17.40
C GLY A 508 -2.95 -12.62 -18.39
N PHE A 509 -1.71 -12.14 -18.27
CA PHE A 509 -1.14 -11.07 -19.09
C PHE A 509 0.19 -11.54 -19.72
N HIS A 510 0.45 -11.13 -20.96
CA HIS A 510 1.69 -11.46 -21.65
C HIS A 510 2.91 -10.87 -20.93
N GLU A 511 2.76 -9.70 -20.30
CA GLU A 511 3.78 -9.01 -19.52
C GLU A 511 4.29 -9.81 -18.32
N CYS A 512 3.45 -10.70 -17.76
CA CYS A 512 3.82 -11.55 -16.64
C CYS A 512 4.89 -12.56 -17.07
N ALA A 513 4.82 -13.08 -18.30
CA ALA A 513 5.70 -14.15 -18.76
C ALA A 513 7.19 -13.78 -18.68
N ARG A 514 7.53 -12.53 -19.04
CA ARG A 514 8.90 -11.99 -18.99
C ARG A 514 9.49 -11.98 -17.57
N ARG A 515 8.66 -12.06 -16.53
CA ARG A 515 9.06 -11.97 -15.12
C ARG A 515 9.18 -13.34 -14.43
N LEU A 516 8.96 -14.43 -15.18
CA LEU A 516 9.02 -15.81 -14.69
C LEU A 516 10.04 -16.65 -15.47
N PRO A 517 11.34 -16.29 -15.47
CA PRO A 517 12.35 -17.01 -16.24
C PRO A 517 12.51 -18.45 -15.78
N GLY A 518 12.53 -19.38 -16.73
CA GLY A 518 12.72 -20.81 -16.49
C GLY A 518 11.47 -21.57 -16.03
N ALA A 519 10.29 -20.95 -16.08
CA ALA A 519 9.00 -21.64 -15.93
C ALA A 519 8.46 -22.08 -17.28
N GLN A 520 7.69 -23.17 -17.33
CA GLN A 520 6.91 -23.54 -18.51
C GLN A 520 5.62 -22.73 -18.54
N ILE A 521 5.55 -21.71 -19.39
CA ILE A 521 4.48 -20.71 -19.38
C ILE A 521 3.46 -20.99 -20.48
N VAL A 522 2.17 -20.91 -20.14
CA VAL A 522 1.06 -20.97 -21.10
C VAL A 522 0.19 -19.74 -20.92
N PHE A 523 -0.04 -19.00 -22.01
CA PHE A 523 -0.95 -17.87 -21.97
C PHE A 523 -2.40 -18.36 -22.05
N THR A 524 -3.14 -18.21 -20.96
CA THR A 524 -4.54 -18.63 -20.87
C THR A 524 -5.49 -17.45 -20.71
N GLY A 525 -5.00 -16.28 -20.33
CA GLY A 525 -5.85 -15.22 -19.79
C GLY A 525 -6.28 -15.52 -18.35
N THR A 526 -7.05 -14.60 -17.78
CA THR A 526 -7.63 -14.76 -16.44
C THR A 526 -9.03 -15.37 -16.56
N PRO A 527 -9.29 -16.54 -15.92
CA PRO A 527 -10.63 -17.14 -15.90
C PRO A 527 -11.68 -16.18 -15.35
N VAL A 528 -12.79 -16.09 -16.07
CA VAL A 528 -13.95 -15.28 -15.71
C VAL A 528 -15.16 -16.18 -15.43
N ARG A 529 -16.17 -15.65 -14.74
CA ARG A 529 -17.40 -16.39 -14.40
C ARG A 529 -18.17 -16.76 -15.67
N GLN A 530 -18.75 -17.96 -15.73
CA GLN A 530 -19.52 -18.42 -16.90
C GLN A 530 -20.78 -17.59 -17.17
N ARG A 531 -21.38 -16.99 -16.14
CA ARG A 531 -22.62 -16.21 -16.27
C ARG A 531 -22.43 -14.87 -17.01
N LEU A 532 -21.19 -14.46 -17.29
CA LEU A 532 -20.92 -13.22 -18.00
C LEU A 532 -21.35 -13.33 -19.46
N GLY A 533 -22.16 -12.37 -19.92
CA GLY A 533 -22.69 -12.34 -21.29
C GLY A 533 -24.06 -13.02 -21.48
N GLY A 534 -24.64 -13.62 -20.43
CA GLY A 534 -25.96 -14.26 -20.49
C GLY A 534 -27.16 -13.32 -20.30
N VAL A 535 -26.92 -12.04 -19.98
CA VAL A 535 -27.97 -11.06 -19.66
C VAL A 535 -27.94 -9.94 -20.69
N SER A 536 -29.10 -9.61 -21.28
CA SER A 536 -29.23 -8.46 -22.18
C SER A 536 -29.13 -7.13 -21.44
N LYS A 537 -28.74 -6.05 -22.13
CA LYS A 537 -28.62 -4.71 -21.52
C LYS A 537 -29.97 -4.25 -20.95
N GLU A 538 -31.06 -4.48 -21.67
CA GLU A 538 -32.42 -4.11 -21.27
C GLU A 538 -32.86 -4.85 -20.00
N GLU A 539 -32.61 -6.15 -19.94
CA GLU A 539 -32.90 -6.97 -18.76
C GLU A 539 -32.06 -6.55 -17.56
N ALA A 540 -30.76 -6.31 -17.77
CA ALA A 540 -29.85 -5.85 -16.72
C ALA A 540 -30.27 -4.49 -16.14
N LEU A 541 -30.63 -3.53 -17.00
CA LEU A 541 -31.12 -2.21 -16.57
C LEU A 541 -32.41 -2.34 -15.76
N LYS A 542 -33.36 -3.19 -16.21
CA LYS A 542 -34.60 -3.46 -15.47
C LYS A 542 -34.31 -4.07 -14.10
N LYS A 543 -33.43 -5.07 -14.03
CA LYS A 543 -33.06 -5.77 -12.80
C LYS A 543 -32.40 -4.85 -11.78
N LEU A 544 -31.59 -3.89 -12.26
CA LEU A 544 -30.89 -2.92 -11.43
C LEU A 544 -31.73 -1.67 -11.08
N GLY A 545 -32.99 -1.59 -11.56
CA GLY A 545 -33.86 -0.42 -11.34
C GLY A 545 -33.38 0.84 -12.06
N LEU A 546 -32.74 0.69 -13.23
CA LEU A 546 -32.14 1.76 -14.01
C LEU A 546 -32.98 2.08 -15.27
N HIS A 547 -32.88 3.33 -15.74
CA HIS A 547 -33.68 3.82 -16.85
C HIS A 547 -33.11 3.35 -18.21
N PRO A 548 -33.92 2.82 -19.15
CA PRO A 548 -33.40 2.22 -20.38
C PRO A 548 -32.75 3.21 -21.36
N LYS A 549 -33.16 4.48 -21.32
CA LYS A 549 -32.68 5.53 -22.25
C LYS A 549 -31.49 6.36 -21.76
N ARG A 550 -30.98 6.10 -20.55
CA ARG A 550 -29.87 6.88 -19.96
C ARG A 550 -28.59 6.08 -19.98
N HIS A 551 -27.48 6.75 -20.28
CA HIS A 551 -26.16 6.13 -20.22
C HIS A 551 -25.80 5.77 -18.78
N LEU A 552 -25.37 4.53 -18.55
CA LEU A 552 -24.96 4.07 -17.24
C LEU A 552 -23.45 4.23 -17.03
N VAL A 553 -23.07 5.00 -16.02
CA VAL A 553 -21.71 5.01 -15.46
C VAL A 553 -21.68 4.10 -14.23
N ALA A 554 -20.95 3.00 -14.31
CA ALA A 554 -20.75 2.08 -13.20
C ALA A 554 -19.43 2.39 -12.47
N VAL A 555 -19.51 2.79 -11.21
CA VAL A 555 -18.35 3.13 -10.37
C VAL A 555 -18.03 1.96 -9.44
N LEU A 556 -16.84 1.36 -9.62
CA LEU A 556 -16.44 0.10 -8.99
C LEU A 556 -15.25 0.29 -8.04
N GLY A 557 -15.53 0.40 -6.74
CA GLY A 557 -14.52 0.56 -5.70
C GLY A 557 -13.85 -0.73 -5.21
N GLY A 558 -14.32 -1.90 -5.65
CA GLY A 558 -13.94 -3.22 -5.11
C GLY A 558 -14.67 -3.56 -3.81
N SER A 559 -14.47 -4.78 -3.29
CA SER A 559 -15.27 -5.32 -2.16
C SER A 559 -15.11 -4.57 -0.83
N GLN A 560 -14.02 -3.85 -0.63
CA GLN A 560 -13.78 -3.00 0.56
C GLN A 560 -14.15 -1.53 0.32
N GLY A 561 -14.58 -1.17 -0.89
CA GLY A 561 -14.75 0.21 -1.31
C GLY A 561 -13.43 0.95 -1.57
N ALA A 562 -13.52 2.04 -2.32
CA ALA A 562 -12.37 2.86 -2.68
C ALA A 562 -12.62 4.31 -2.26
N ARG A 563 -12.28 4.67 -1.01
CA ARG A 563 -12.57 6.00 -0.47
C ARG A 563 -12.17 7.16 -1.40
N GLY A 564 -10.96 7.13 -1.97
CA GLY A 564 -10.50 8.17 -2.90
C GLY A 564 -11.34 8.24 -4.18
N LEU A 565 -11.72 7.08 -4.76
CA LEU A 565 -12.62 7.03 -5.91
C LEU A 565 -14.03 7.53 -5.56
N ASN A 566 -14.56 7.12 -4.41
CA ASN A 566 -15.87 7.52 -3.92
C ASN A 566 -15.95 9.05 -3.78
N GLU A 567 -14.96 9.67 -3.13
CA GLU A 567 -14.89 11.11 -2.94
C GLU A 567 -14.66 11.86 -4.25
N ALA A 568 -13.80 11.36 -5.13
CA ALA A 568 -13.55 11.95 -6.44
C ALA A 568 -14.80 11.96 -7.32
N MET A 569 -15.57 10.87 -7.31
CA MET A 569 -16.81 10.79 -8.09
C MET A 569 -17.83 11.84 -7.63
N ILE A 570 -18.02 12.03 -6.32
CA ILE A 570 -18.93 13.08 -5.80
C ILE A 570 -18.47 14.47 -6.21
N ARG A 571 -17.17 14.76 -6.08
CA ARG A 571 -16.61 16.06 -6.50
C ARG A 571 -16.72 16.29 -8.02
N GLY A 572 -16.77 15.21 -8.81
CA GLY A 572 -16.94 15.26 -10.25
C GLY A 572 -18.36 15.51 -10.74
N LEU A 573 -19.38 15.33 -9.90
CA LEU A 573 -20.78 15.53 -10.30
C LEU A 573 -21.06 16.95 -10.80
N GLY A 574 -20.38 17.96 -10.26
CA GLY A 574 -20.51 19.33 -10.72
C GLY A 574 -20.14 19.49 -12.21
N ALA A 575 -19.10 18.79 -12.67
CA ALA A 575 -18.67 18.82 -14.07
C ALA A 575 -19.57 17.99 -15.00
N LEU A 576 -20.41 17.12 -14.45
CA LEU A 576 -21.38 16.30 -15.19
C LEU A 576 -22.79 16.93 -15.24
N LYS A 577 -23.00 18.07 -14.58
CA LYS A 577 -24.35 18.60 -14.29
C LYS A 577 -25.16 18.91 -15.56
N SER A 578 -24.51 19.33 -16.66
CA SER A 578 -25.18 19.53 -17.95
C SER A 578 -25.75 18.24 -18.54
N GLU A 579 -25.14 17.10 -18.22
CA GLU A 579 -25.49 15.77 -18.72
C GLU A 579 -26.40 14.98 -17.73
N ALA A 580 -26.87 15.60 -16.65
CA ALA A 580 -27.60 14.90 -15.59
C ALA A 580 -28.90 14.22 -16.08
N ALA A 581 -29.51 14.72 -17.16
CA ALA A 581 -30.71 14.12 -17.75
C ALA A 581 -30.42 12.87 -18.61
N SER A 582 -29.23 12.80 -19.21
CA SER A 582 -28.80 11.72 -20.11
C SER A 582 -27.99 10.63 -19.39
N ILE A 583 -27.47 10.92 -18.19
CA ILE A 583 -26.61 10.01 -17.41
C ILE A 583 -27.34 9.48 -16.17
N GLN A 584 -27.04 8.23 -15.82
CA GLN A 584 -27.35 7.62 -14.52
C GLN A 584 -26.12 6.90 -13.97
N ILE A 585 -26.09 6.71 -12.65
CA ILE A 585 -24.91 6.20 -11.94
C ILE A 585 -25.27 4.96 -11.16
N LEU A 586 -24.48 3.90 -11.27
CA LEU A 586 -24.47 2.79 -10.32
C LEU A 586 -23.14 2.84 -9.58
N HIS A 587 -23.16 2.96 -8.26
CA HIS A 587 -21.95 3.12 -7.45
C HIS A 587 -21.82 1.98 -6.44
N LEU A 588 -20.86 1.08 -6.67
CA LEU A 588 -20.43 0.07 -5.70
C LEU A 588 -19.41 0.71 -4.74
N ALA A 589 -19.92 1.30 -3.67
CA ALA A 589 -19.15 2.14 -2.76
C ALA A 589 -18.32 1.37 -1.73
N GLY A 590 -18.61 0.07 -1.53
CA GLY A 590 -18.15 -0.73 -0.38
C GLY A 590 -19.11 -0.60 0.80
N GLU A 591 -19.28 -1.68 1.56
CA GLU A 591 -20.23 -1.76 2.69
C GLU A 591 -20.06 -0.61 3.69
N ALA A 592 -18.81 -0.30 4.06
CA ALA A 592 -18.48 0.76 5.01
C ALA A 592 -18.79 2.18 4.52
N HIS A 593 -19.11 2.37 3.23
CA HIS A 593 -19.29 3.69 2.63
C HIS A 593 -20.66 3.86 1.94
N ALA A 594 -21.44 2.80 1.78
CA ALA A 594 -22.68 2.82 1.02
C ALA A 594 -23.68 3.88 1.52
N ASP A 595 -23.90 3.97 2.84
CA ASP A 595 -24.83 4.93 3.43
C ASP A 595 -24.39 6.38 3.23
N LYS A 596 -23.10 6.66 3.45
CA LYS A 596 -22.51 7.98 3.22
C LYS A 596 -22.66 8.39 1.77
N MET A 597 -22.41 7.45 0.86
CA MET A 597 -22.51 7.70 -0.58
C MET A 597 -23.96 7.90 -1.03
N ARG A 598 -24.92 7.11 -0.54
CA ARG A 598 -26.36 7.34 -0.79
C ARG A 598 -26.77 8.77 -0.42
N LYS A 599 -26.37 9.23 0.76
CA LYS A 599 -26.62 10.62 1.21
C LYS A 599 -25.92 11.65 0.32
N ALA A 600 -24.69 11.40 -0.11
CA ALA A 600 -23.96 12.32 -0.97
C ALA A 600 -24.57 12.48 -2.38
N TYR A 601 -25.26 11.45 -2.89
CA TYR A 601 -25.99 11.54 -4.15
C TYR A 601 -27.36 12.22 -4.02
N GLN A 602 -27.94 12.29 -2.81
CA GLN A 602 -29.20 13.01 -2.58
C GLN A 602 -29.01 14.50 -2.89
N GLY A 603 -29.90 15.07 -3.71
CA GLY A 603 -29.82 16.47 -4.13
C GLY A 603 -28.77 16.77 -5.20
N SER A 604 -28.06 15.76 -5.71
CA SER A 604 -27.08 15.96 -6.80
C SER A 604 -27.71 16.18 -8.18
N GLY A 605 -29.00 15.83 -8.34
CA GLY A 605 -29.72 15.86 -9.62
C GLY A 605 -29.53 14.63 -10.50
N PHE A 606 -28.66 13.69 -10.11
CA PHE A 606 -28.45 12.43 -10.83
C PHE A 606 -29.34 11.30 -10.28
N HIS A 607 -29.82 10.45 -11.18
CA HIS A 607 -30.37 9.15 -10.77
C HIS A 607 -29.21 8.21 -10.42
N ALA A 608 -29.04 7.89 -9.14
CA ALA A 608 -27.93 7.09 -8.64
C ALA A 608 -28.41 5.91 -7.80
N VAL A 609 -27.99 4.69 -8.17
CA VAL A 609 -28.16 3.46 -7.39
C VAL A 609 -26.85 3.16 -6.68
N VAL A 610 -26.85 3.21 -5.34
CA VAL A 610 -25.64 3.00 -4.54
C VAL A 610 -25.76 1.73 -3.70
N MET A 611 -24.82 0.82 -3.89
CA MET A 611 -24.74 -0.46 -3.20
C MET A 611 -23.40 -0.61 -2.47
N GLY A 612 -23.40 -1.38 -1.37
CA GLY A 612 -22.16 -1.75 -0.67
C GLY A 612 -21.39 -2.81 -1.47
N PHE A 613 -22.12 -3.83 -1.92
CA PHE A 613 -21.63 -4.95 -2.69
C PHE A 613 -22.71 -5.42 -3.69
N CYS A 614 -22.31 -6.09 -4.77
CA CYS A 614 -23.23 -6.66 -5.76
C CYS A 614 -22.73 -8.05 -6.16
N ASP A 615 -23.56 -9.07 -5.92
CA ASP A 615 -23.26 -10.46 -6.30
C ASP A 615 -23.35 -10.65 -7.83
N GLU A 616 -24.31 -9.97 -8.46
CA GLU A 616 -24.70 -10.09 -9.87
C GLU A 616 -23.94 -9.12 -10.79
N MET A 617 -22.62 -9.23 -10.79
CA MET A 617 -21.75 -8.36 -11.58
C MET A 617 -22.01 -8.46 -13.10
N GLU A 618 -22.54 -9.59 -13.59
CA GLU A 618 -22.97 -9.75 -14.98
C GLU A 618 -24.02 -8.73 -15.41
N ALA A 619 -24.97 -8.38 -14.54
CA ALA A 619 -25.97 -7.36 -14.82
C ALA A 619 -25.32 -5.97 -14.83
N VAL A 620 -24.40 -5.70 -13.90
CA VAL A 620 -23.69 -4.41 -13.84
C VAL A 620 -22.90 -4.16 -15.13
N TYR A 621 -22.12 -5.15 -15.59
CA TYR A 621 -21.34 -5.00 -16.82
C TYR A 621 -22.19 -4.98 -18.08
N ALA A 622 -23.26 -5.78 -18.16
CA ALA A 622 -24.18 -5.76 -19.30
C ALA A 622 -24.91 -4.41 -19.43
N ALA A 623 -25.23 -3.77 -18.31
CA ALA A 623 -25.91 -2.48 -18.29
C ALA A 623 -24.98 -1.29 -18.57
N ALA A 624 -23.69 -1.38 -18.21
CA ALA A 624 -22.77 -0.26 -18.19
C ALA A 624 -22.37 0.24 -19.59
N ASP A 625 -22.47 1.56 -19.80
CA ASP A 625 -21.90 2.24 -20.98
C ASP A 625 -20.44 2.65 -20.74
N LEU A 626 -20.06 2.87 -19.48
CA LEU A 626 -18.71 3.21 -19.05
C LEU A 626 -18.50 2.72 -17.62
N VAL A 627 -17.35 2.10 -17.36
CA VAL A 627 -16.92 1.74 -16.01
C VAL A 627 -15.85 2.70 -15.51
N VAL A 628 -15.96 3.16 -14.27
CA VAL A 628 -14.91 3.89 -13.56
C VAL A 628 -14.51 3.06 -12.35
N GLY A 629 -13.31 2.51 -12.32
CA GLY A 629 -13.01 1.54 -11.26
C GLY A 629 -11.55 1.17 -11.11
N ARG A 630 -11.29 0.27 -10.16
CA ARG A 630 -9.96 -0.30 -9.94
C ARG A 630 -9.55 -1.22 -11.09
N SER A 631 -8.24 -1.45 -11.22
CA SER A 631 -7.63 -2.29 -12.26
C SER A 631 -7.17 -3.65 -11.73
N GLY A 632 -8.04 -4.30 -10.95
CA GLY A 632 -7.82 -5.70 -10.54
C GLY A 632 -7.89 -6.62 -11.76
N ALA A 633 -7.01 -7.62 -11.84
CA ALA A 633 -6.92 -8.49 -13.01
C ALA A 633 -8.24 -9.19 -13.38
N GLY A 634 -8.97 -9.69 -12.37
CA GLY A 634 -10.30 -10.29 -12.59
C GLY A 634 -11.29 -9.28 -13.19
N THR A 635 -11.40 -8.08 -12.62
CA THR A 635 -12.25 -7.00 -13.14
C THR A 635 -11.90 -6.66 -14.58
N LEU A 636 -10.62 -6.54 -14.93
CA LEU A 636 -10.21 -6.25 -16.31
C LEU A 636 -10.59 -7.37 -17.28
N ALA A 637 -10.46 -8.63 -16.86
CA ALA A 637 -10.88 -9.77 -17.68
C ALA A 637 -12.41 -9.79 -17.88
N GLU A 638 -13.19 -9.44 -16.86
CA GLU A 638 -14.65 -9.31 -16.95
C GLU A 638 -15.06 -8.14 -17.88
N LEU A 639 -14.39 -6.99 -17.77
CA LEU A 639 -14.59 -5.84 -18.67
C LEU A 639 -14.23 -6.20 -20.12
N ALA A 640 -13.14 -6.94 -20.33
CA ALA A 640 -12.75 -7.45 -21.64
C ALA A 640 -13.84 -8.36 -22.23
N ALA A 641 -14.31 -9.33 -21.45
CA ALA A 641 -15.37 -10.26 -21.86
C ALA A 641 -16.68 -9.55 -22.21
N CYS A 642 -17.07 -8.53 -21.44
CA CYS A 642 -18.29 -7.76 -21.71
C CYS A 642 -18.09 -6.68 -22.80
N GLY A 643 -16.84 -6.34 -23.12
CA GLY A 643 -16.50 -5.25 -24.03
C GLY A 643 -16.85 -3.87 -23.48
N VAL A 644 -16.70 -3.65 -22.18
CA VAL A 644 -17.12 -2.41 -21.53
C VAL A 644 -15.92 -1.45 -21.47
N PRO A 645 -16.02 -0.24 -22.04
CA PRO A 645 -14.94 0.74 -21.95
C PRO A 645 -14.78 1.23 -20.50
N ALA A 646 -13.55 1.58 -20.12
CA ALA A 646 -13.26 1.95 -18.73
C ALA A 646 -12.36 3.18 -18.56
N ILE A 647 -12.55 3.88 -17.44
CA ILE A 647 -11.55 4.75 -16.82
C ILE A 647 -11.02 4.01 -15.59
N LEU A 648 -9.75 3.61 -15.65
CA LEU A 648 -9.10 2.84 -14.61
C LEU A 648 -8.39 3.78 -13.63
N VAL A 649 -8.67 3.57 -12.35
CA VAL A 649 -8.04 4.27 -11.22
C VAL A 649 -7.30 3.23 -10.36
N PRO A 650 -6.04 2.91 -10.70
CA PRO A 650 -5.27 1.88 -10.01
C PRO A 650 -5.13 2.15 -8.51
N PHE A 651 -5.19 1.09 -7.70
CA PHE A 651 -5.03 1.23 -6.25
C PHE A 651 -3.57 1.55 -5.87
N PRO A 652 -3.29 2.70 -5.22
CA PRO A 652 -1.92 3.18 -5.01
C PRO A 652 -1.12 2.36 -4.00
N ALA A 653 -1.81 1.61 -3.12
CA ALA A 653 -1.16 0.74 -2.14
C ALA A 653 -1.12 -0.74 -2.58
N ALA A 654 -1.33 -1.01 -3.86
CA ALA A 654 -1.16 -2.34 -4.45
C ALA A 654 0.30 -2.82 -4.29
N VAL A 655 0.49 -4.03 -3.79
CA VAL A 655 1.83 -4.63 -3.60
C VAL A 655 2.57 -4.67 -4.93
N ASP A 656 3.81 -4.18 -4.98
CA ASP A 656 4.64 -4.14 -6.19
C ASP A 656 3.98 -3.39 -7.38
N ASP A 657 3.00 -2.51 -7.11
CA ASP A 657 2.25 -1.70 -8.08
C ASP A 657 1.55 -2.51 -9.20
N HIS A 658 1.13 -3.74 -8.89
CA HIS A 658 0.53 -4.65 -9.86
C HIS A 658 -0.74 -4.09 -10.53
N GLN A 659 -1.54 -3.26 -9.84
CA GLN A 659 -2.73 -2.66 -10.42
C GLN A 659 -2.40 -1.61 -11.48
N MET A 660 -1.33 -0.84 -11.31
CA MET A 660 -0.89 0.12 -12.34
C MET A 660 -0.39 -0.63 -13.58
N ALA A 661 0.38 -1.70 -13.39
CA ALA A 661 0.83 -2.55 -14.49
C ALA A 661 -0.34 -3.22 -15.24
N ASN A 662 -1.34 -3.73 -14.51
CA ASN A 662 -2.56 -4.27 -15.10
C ASN A 662 -3.31 -3.21 -15.92
N ALA A 663 -3.43 -1.99 -15.39
CA ALA A 663 -4.13 -0.90 -16.06
C ALA A 663 -3.43 -0.49 -17.37
N HIS A 664 -2.10 -0.39 -17.36
CA HIS A 664 -1.33 -0.11 -18.58
C HIS A 664 -1.47 -1.23 -19.61
N ALA A 665 -1.29 -2.49 -19.21
CA ALA A 665 -1.45 -3.62 -20.13
C ALA A 665 -2.83 -3.62 -20.83
N TYR A 666 -3.88 -3.21 -20.11
CA TYR A 666 -5.23 -3.11 -20.67
C TYR A 666 -5.46 -1.85 -21.53
N ALA A 667 -4.95 -0.70 -21.07
CA ALA A 667 -5.11 0.60 -21.73
C ALA A 667 -4.27 0.74 -23.01
N ASP A 668 -3.07 0.15 -23.04
CA ASP A 668 -2.18 0.16 -24.21
C ASP A 668 -2.83 -0.56 -25.41
N GLY A 669 -3.72 -1.53 -25.15
CA GLY A 669 -4.55 -2.14 -26.18
C GLY A 669 -5.77 -1.31 -26.60
N GLY A 670 -5.93 -0.08 -26.08
CA GLY A 670 -6.97 0.88 -26.46
C GLY A 670 -8.31 0.73 -25.75
N ALA A 671 -8.41 -0.14 -24.73
CA ALA A 671 -9.68 -0.47 -24.07
C ALA A 671 -10.07 0.47 -22.91
N ALA A 672 -9.12 1.27 -22.39
CA ALA A 672 -9.34 2.11 -21.23
C ALA A 672 -8.49 3.39 -21.22
N GLU A 673 -8.93 4.40 -20.46
CA GLU A 673 -8.07 5.48 -19.97
C GLU A 673 -7.53 5.13 -18.58
N VAL A 674 -6.30 5.55 -18.25
CA VAL A 674 -5.72 5.34 -16.91
C VAL A 674 -5.53 6.68 -16.21
N VAL A 675 -6.01 6.79 -14.97
CA VAL A 675 -5.81 7.93 -14.09
C VAL A 675 -5.30 7.44 -12.75
N ALA A 676 -4.03 7.70 -12.45
CA ALA A 676 -3.48 7.32 -11.14
C ALA A 676 -4.22 8.07 -10.01
N GLU A 677 -4.57 7.38 -8.92
CA GLU A 677 -5.36 7.96 -7.82
C GLU A 677 -4.73 9.23 -7.23
N LYS A 678 -3.39 9.32 -7.21
CA LYS A 678 -2.65 10.52 -6.76
C LYS A 678 -2.93 11.78 -7.59
N TYR A 679 -3.40 11.61 -8.83
CA TYR A 679 -3.76 12.69 -9.74
C TYR A 679 -5.27 12.75 -9.97
N LEU A 680 -6.07 12.01 -9.18
CA LEU A 680 -7.51 11.93 -9.36
C LEU A 680 -8.19 13.18 -8.80
N VAL A 681 -8.31 14.19 -9.65
CA VAL A 681 -9.09 15.39 -9.36
C VAL A 681 -10.54 15.15 -9.79
N GLY A 682 -11.50 15.36 -8.88
CA GLY A 682 -12.91 15.03 -9.13
C GLY A 682 -13.49 15.74 -10.36
N THR A 683 -13.22 17.03 -10.55
CA THR A 683 -13.68 17.80 -11.71
C THR A 683 -13.13 17.23 -13.03
N GLU A 684 -11.86 16.85 -13.06
CA GLU A 684 -11.23 16.21 -14.22
C GLU A 684 -11.85 14.84 -14.51
N LEU A 685 -12.12 14.04 -13.48
CA LEU A 685 -12.81 12.77 -13.63
C LEU A 685 -14.19 12.97 -14.26
N GLY A 686 -14.97 13.94 -13.78
CA GLY A 686 -16.27 14.30 -14.37
C GLY A 686 -16.15 14.72 -15.84
N GLN A 687 -15.16 15.55 -16.18
CA GLN A 687 -14.91 15.96 -17.58
C GLN A 687 -14.50 14.77 -18.47
N ARG A 688 -13.71 13.82 -17.97
CA ARG A 688 -13.36 12.59 -18.70
C ARG A 688 -14.59 11.72 -18.98
N ILE A 689 -15.45 11.54 -17.98
CA ILE A 689 -16.72 10.82 -18.12
C ILE A 689 -17.60 11.50 -19.17
N ALA A 690 -17.82 12.83 -19.08
CA ALA A 690 -18.61 13.58 -20.05
C ALA A 690 -18.07 13.42 -21.48
N ARG A 691 -16.75 13.59 -21.67
CA ARG A 691 -16.11 13.44 -22.99
C ARG A 691 -16.30 12.03 -23.56
N LEU A 692 -16.08 10.98 -22.77
CA LEU A 692 -16.27 9.61 -23.25
C LEU A 692 -17.74 9.32 -23.55
N LEU A 693 -18.70 9.79 -22.76
CA LEU A 693 -20.13 9.60 -23.02
C LEU A 693 -20.68 10.46 -24.17
N GLY A 694 -20.05 11.60 -24.46
CA GLY A 694 -20.36 12.42 -25.64
C GLY A 694 -19.84 11.85 -26.95
N ASP A 695 -18.80 11.00 -26.92
CA ASP A 695 -18.14 10.46 -28.12
C ASP A 695 -18.47 8.97 -28.34
N ALA A 696 -19.54 8.71 -29.09
CA ALA A 696 -20.01 7.34 -29.36
C ALA A 696 -18.96 6.51 -30.12
N SER A 697 -18.29 7.10 -31.12
CA SER A 697 -17.25 6.45 -31.92
C SER A 697 -16.09 5.97 -31.05
N ARG A 698 -15.64 6.82 -30.12
CA ARG A 698 -14.56 6.46 -29.18
C ARG A 698 -14.97 5.34 -28.24
N ARG A 699 -16.20 5.35 -27.69
CA ARG A 699 -16.70 4.23 -26.88
C ARG A 699 -16.80 2.93 -27.67
N THR A 700 -17.27 2.98 -28.90
CA THR A 700 -17.33 1.79 -29.77
C THR A 700 -15.94 1.24 -30.04
N ASN A 701 -14.94 2.09 -30.29
CA ASN A 701 -13.56 1.65 -30.50
C ASN A 701 -12.96 1.04 -29.23
N MET A 702 -13.17 1.66 -28.06
CA MET A 702 -12.72 1.11 -26.77
C MET A 702 -13.41 -0.22 -26.45
N SER A 703 -14.71 -0.35 -26.74
CA SER A 703 -15.47 -1.58 -26.57
C SER A 703 -14.94 -2.72 -27.46
N LYS A 704 -14.66 -2.43 -28.74
CA LYS A 704 -14.01 -3.39 -29.66
C LYS A 704 -12.63 -3.79 -29.16
N ALA A 705 -11.82 -2.82 -28.72
CA ALA A 705 -10.50 -3.07 -28.14
C ALA A 705 -10.57 -3.95 -26.88
N ALA A 706 -11.55 -3.70 -25.99
CA ALA A 706 -11.80 -4.53 -24.81
C ALA A 706 -12.11 -5.99 -25.19
N ARG A 707 -12.99 -6.20 -26.18
CA ARG A 707 -13.33 -7.55 -26.66
C ARG A 707 -12.15 -8.27 -27.31
N ASN A 708 -11.32 -7.55 -28.07
CA ASN A 708 -10.12 -8.11 -28.71
C ASN A 708 -9.08 -8.60 -27.69
N GLN A 709 -9.08 -8.03 -26.48
CA GLN A 709 -8.23 -8.47 -25.37
C GLN A 709 -8.86 -9.59 -24.52
N SER A 710 -10.13 -9.96 -24.78
CA SER A 710 -10.80 -11.01 -24.03
C SER A 710 -10.28 -12.40 -24.41
N VAL A 711 -10.05 -13.23 -23.39
CA VAL A 711 -9.77 -14.67 -23.58
C VAL A 711 -10.95 -15.46 -23.01
N THR A 712 -11.97 -15.67 -23.85
CA THR A 712 -13.28 -16.23 -23.47
C THR A 712 -13.24 -17.69 -22.99
N GLN A 713 -12.14 -18.40 -23.22
CA GLN A 713 -11.96 -19.82 -22.87
C GLN A 713 -10.82 -20.04 -21.87
N ALA A 714 -10.46 -19.04 -21.06
CA ALA A 714 -9.36 -19.15 -20.11
C ALA A 714 -9.51 -20.34 -19.14
N ALA A 715 -10.70 -20.54 -18.57
CA ALA A 715 -10.98 -21.67 -17.68
C ALA A 715 -10.87 -23.03 -18.39
N GLU A 716 -11.40 -23.12 -19.62
CA GLU A 716 -11.39 -24.34 -20.43
C GLU A 716 -9.96 -24.73 -20.84
N LYS A 717 -9.15 -23.76 -21.28
CA LYS A 717 -7.73 -23.98 -21.63
C LYS A 717 -6.92 -24.47 -20.43
N ILE A 718 -7.14 -23.90 -19.25
CA ILE A 718 -6.48 -24.37 -18.02
C ILE A 718 -6.93 -25.80 -17.70
N ALA A 719 -8.23 -26.09 -17.83
CA ALA A 719 -8.77 -27.42 -17.55
C ALA A 719 -8.20 -28.50 -18.48
N GLU A 720 -8.11 -28.22 -19.79
CA GLU A 720 -7.48 -29.09 -20.78
C GLU A 720 -6.01 -29.39 -20.42
N GLU A 721 -5.27 -28.37 -20.03
CA GLU A 721 -3.86 -28.51 -19.70
C GLU A 721 -3.60 -29.31 -18.41
N ILE A 722 -4.54 -29.25 -17.47
CA ILE A 722 -4.48 -30.02 -16.22
C ILE A 722 -4.96 -31.46 -16.45
N GLN A 723 -5.94 -31.66 -17.35
CA GLN A 723 -6.54 -32.96 -17.62
C GLN A 723 -5.52 -34.02 -18.09
N HIS A 724 -4.43 -33.62 -18.75
CA HIS A 724 -3.36 -34.56 -19.11
C HIS A 724 -2.63 -35.19 -17.91
N VAL A 725 -2.84 -34.68 -16.69
CA VAL A 725 -2.24 -35.14 -15.44
C VAL A 725 -3.26 -35.81 -14.51
N LEU A 726 -4.55 -35.50 -14.69
CA LEU A 726 -5.68 -36.12 -13.97
C LEU A 726 -6.07 -37.44 -14.63
#